data_AF-A0A7J4IQP7-F1
#
_entry.id   AF-A0A7J4IQP7-F1
#
_cell.length_a   1.000
_cell.length_b   1.000
_cell.length_c   1.000
_cell.angle_alpha   90.00
_cell.angle_beta   90.00
_cell.angle_gamma   90.00
#
_symmetry.space_group_name_H-M   'P 1'
#
loop_
_entity.id
_entity.type
_entity.pdbx_description
1 polymer ?
#
loop_
_entity_poly.entity_id
_entity_poly.type
_entity_poly.pdbx_seq_one_letter_code
_entity_poly.pdbx_strand_id
1 'polypeptide(L)'
;APVALIAPVGAQEANENLEPEDIWSFTYSNQIFPWGGNDQLQFREYHDYFTMKDRMQQLADQNMEIMSFHEGLVGGVNARGQEMTANDYEGWYYNHASPWVKITGGGEELEGVAGGECNVFVGDCGNYADIPDVMLVGNHHAREWMSYEVPMLFLETVAYYYGMAGIDNDGDGLIDEDGWDGIDNDGDCSRLNASAQDSNGDGNPCGPGDLGVDEDFSEQWITDLVNTREIYLIPMLNVDGNRYDREEYCGENAWETCPTSGWRKNLRDNTVTGVTPLPDIDEEVDPSCDGVDLNRNYQFEWGAPLGATGPLFPGMCYAGEAGANNDVYNGPVDTVDQDQDGRLNEDHVDGKDDDADGMVDEDWLGGNSEPETKFIQDMTEMNDDDGDGASEFKATLTWHSYSELVLWPWGHCTNCYSPDDEFLVYHGVKMGEMTDYAPMQSSDLYPTTGDFCDWHYGVHNSYCYTMEIGTAFHQHPDDIAHIAVRNLGVPFYMIEMADDPRYRAIVGIENTTGSQWLAPPVDVSIPKNGEIPIDFCLDVTFPYTTNMTYTHLMWRFVEPNRQQDDFGPTEWIEVPWEMSGFQALGSSCVLLDGSNGTVLQAQIPVPDSSVGKIHYKAMLGTTNGAFPFSYPTLNDGPNYYELSIPYRASFGNNVMAILMFCLIATMVWGGLGYTLKEMFNDDRDVLGLPAEMRTKRDV
;
A
#
# COMPACT_ATOMS: atom_id res chain seq x y z
N ALA A 1 53.75 3.22 -31.77
CA ALA A 1 52.64 4.06 -31.28
C ALA A 1 51.35 3.32 -31.59
N PRO A 2 50.43 3.20 -30.62
CA PRO A 2 49.74 1.96 -30.35
C PRO A 2 48.42 1.82 -31.12
N VAL A 3 48.06 0.55 -31.26
CA VAL A 3 46.78 0.00 -31.68
C VAL A 3 45.69 0.47 -30.71
N ALA A 4 44.63 1.07 -31.23
CA ALA A 4 43.42 1.36 -30.48
C ALA A 4 42.68 0.03 -30.23
N LEU A 5 42.60 -0.36 -28.95
CA LEU A 5 41.72 -1.43 -28.48
C LEU A 5 40.31 -0.85 -28.43
N ILE A 6 39.43 -1.43 -29.25
CA ILE A 6 37.98 -1.25 -29.20
C ILE A 6 37.52 -1.91 -27.89
N ALA A 7 36.84 -1.14 -27.04
CA ALA A 7 36.14 -1.66 -25.88
C ALA A 7 35.06 -2.67 -26.34
N PRO A 8 34.86 -3.80 -25.65
CA PRO A 8 33.75 -4.66 -25.96
C PRO A 8 32.46 -3.89 -25.67
N VAL A 9 31.70 -3.64 -26.72
CA VAL A 9 30.29 -3.28 -26.64
C VAL A 9 29.64 -4.44 -25.89
N GLY A 10 29.03 -4.13 -24.73
CA GLY A 10 28.17 -5.06 -24.02
C GLY A 10 27.15 -5.65 -24.98
N ALA A 11 26.88 -6.94 -24.80
CA ALA A 11 26.04 -7.71 -25.68
C ALA A 11 24.75 -6.96 -26.01
N GLN A 12 24.49 -6.85 -27.31
CA GLN A 12 23.17 -6.57 -27.83
C GLN A 12 22.34 -7.80 -27.43
N GLU A 13 21.46 -7.65 -26.44
CA GLU A 13 20.51 -8.69 -26.04
C GLU A 13 19.75 -9.15 -27.28
N ALA A 14 19.64 -10.46 -27.41
CA ALA A 14 18.76 -11.02 -28.41
C ALA A 14 17.34 -10.59 -28.02
N ASN A 15 16.55 -10.06 -28.95
CA ASN A 15 15.10 -10.14 -28.84
C ASN A 15 14.76 -11.63 -28.79
N GLU A 16 14.75 -12.20 -27.59
CA GLU A 16 14.07 -13.45 -27.33
C GLU A 16 12.59 -13.11 -27.46
N ASN A 17 11.89 -13.74 -28.42
CA ASN A 17 10.44 -13.52 -28.56
C ASN A 17 9.78 -14.52 -27.60
N LEU A 18 9.80 -14.21 -26.31
CA LEU A 18 9.27 -15.09 -25.28
C LEU A 18 7.75 -14.91 -25.16
N GLU A 19 7.06 -16.00 -24.82
CA GLU A 19 5.67 -15.94 -24.37
C GLU A 19 5.65 -15.75 -22.83
N PRO A 20 4.56 -15.22 -22.24
CA PRO A 20 4.46 -15.04 -20.78
C PRO A 20 4.84 -16.29 -19.96
N GLU A 21 4.35 -17.47 -20.35
CA GLU A 21 4.66 -18.74 -19.65
C GLU A 21 6.11 -19.24 -19.84
N ASP A 22 6.93 -18.57 -20.67
CA ASP A 22 8.36 -18.87 -20.78
C ASP A 22 9.18 -18.16 -19.68
N ILE A 23 8.64 -17.09 -19.10
CA ILE A 23 9.25 -16.29 -18.03
C ILE A 23 8.56 -16.61 -16.71
N TRP A 24 7.25 -16.46 -16.67
CA TRP A 24 6.46 -16.50 -15.45
C TRP A 24 5.70 -17.80 -15.24
N SER A 25 5.25 -18.00 -14.00
CA SER A 25 4.34 -19.07 -13.64
C SER A 25 3.03 -19.01 -14.42
N PHE A 26 2.41 -20.18 -14.61
CA PHE A 26 1.07 -20.28 -15.22
C PHE A 26 0.03 -19.45 -14.46
N THR A 27 0.15 -19.36 -13.13
CA THR A 27 -0.77 -18.61 -12.27
C THR A 27 -0.68 -17.11 -12.53
N TYR A 28 0.53 -16.56 -12.55
CA TYR A 28 0.76 -15.15 -12.84
C TYR A 28 0.34 -14.78 -14.27
N SER A 29 0.81 -15.54 -15.26
CA SER A 29 0.50 -15.33 -16.68
C SER A 29 -1.01 -15.34 -17.01
N ASN A 30 -1.84 -15.92 -16.14
CA ASN A 30 -3.29 -16.00 -16.31
C ASN A 30 -4.07 -15.21 -15.23
N GLN A 31 -3.39 -14.33 -14.49
CA GLN A 31 -3.93 -13.51 -13.40
C GLN A 31 -4.79 -14.33 -12.43
N ILE A 32 -4.27 -15.48 -12.01
CA ILE A 32 -4.91 -16.34 -11.01
C ILE A 32 -4.35 -15.96 -9.65
N PHE A 33 -5.15 -15.22 -8.88
CA PHE A 33 -4.74 -14.74 -7.57
C PHE A 33 -4.57 -15.89 -6.56
N PRO A 34 -3.59 -15.80 -5.65
CA PRO A 34 -3.13 -16.94 -4.85
C PRO A 34 -4.14 -17.42 -3.80
N TRP A 35 -5.07 -16.57 -3.37
CA TRP A 35 -6.17 -16.95 -2.48
C TRP A 35 -7.21 -17.87 -3.14
N GLY A 36 -7.19 -18.01 -4.47
CA GLY A 36 -8.11 -18.85 -5.24
C GLY A 36 -9.58 -18.43 -5.07
N GLY A 37 -10.50 -19.40 -5.24
CA GLY A 37 -11.93 -19.17 -5.00
C GLY A 37 -12.80 -19.29 -6.25
N ASN A 38 -13.90 -18.52 -6.27
CA ASN A 38 -14.83 -18.42 -7.38
C ASN A 38 -14.47 -17.23 -8.29
N ASP A 39 -15.27 -16.98 -9.33
CA ASP A 39 -15.01 -15.92 -10.30
C ASP A 39 -15.01 -14.52 -9.67
N GLN A 40 -15.83 -14.27 -8.64
CA GLN A 40 -15.82 -13.01 -7.88
C GLN A 40 -14.49 -12.80 -7.13
N LEU A 41 -14.04 -13.80 -6.38
CA LEU A 41 -12.75 -13.74 -5.67
C LEU A 41 -11.55 -13.71 -6.61
N GLN A 42 -11.74 -14.05 -7.88
CA GLN A 42 -10.72 -13.94 -8.92
C GLN A 42 -10.89 -12.68 -9.77
N PHE A 43 -11.78 -11.74 -9.37
CA PHE A 43 -12.05 -10.48 -10.07
C PHE A 43 -12.41 -10.69 -11.55
N ARG A 44 -13.17 -11.75 -11.83
CA ARG A 44 -13.78 -12.07 -13.14
C ARG A 44 -15.30 -11.86 -13.13
N GLU A 45 -15.84 -11.43 -12.00
CA GLU A 45 -17.23 -11.08 -11.78
C GLU A 45 -17.29 -10.06 -10.64
N TYR A 46 -18.24 -9.13 -10.69
CA TYR A 46 -18.42 -8.11 -9.66
C TYR A 46 -18.99 -8.69 -8.36
N HIS A 47 -18.43 -8.31 -7.21
CA HIS A 47 -18.97 -8.55 -5.88
C HIS A 47 -20.28 -7.77 -5.70
N ASP A 48 -21.36 -8.44 -5.32
CA ASP A 48 -22.55 -7.76 -4.82
C ASP A 48 -22.36 -7.36 -3.34
N TYR A 49 -23.29 -6.55 -2.80
CA TYR A 49 -23.23 -6.11 -1.39
C TYR A 49 -23.06 -7.28 -0.40
N PHE A 50 -23.78 -8.39 -0.58
CA PHE A 50 -23.77 -9.49 0.39
C PHE A 50 -22.48 -10.30 0.30
N THR A 51 -22.04 -10.62 -0.92
CA THR A 51 -20.81 -11.36 -1.19
C THR A 51 -19.58 -10.57 -0.78
N MET A 52 -19.54 -9.27 -1.08
CA MET A 52 -18.50 -8.35 -0.62
C MET A 52 -18.43 -8.34 0.91
N LYS A 53 -19.58 -8.10 1.57
CA LYS A 53 -19.66 -8.02 3.03
C LYS A 53 -19.25 -9.32 3.71
N ASP A 54 -19.80 -10.45 3.26
CA ASP A 54 -19.47 -11.77 3.80
C ASP A 54 -17.98 -12.07 3.63
N ARG A 55 -17.36 -11.61 2.54
CA ARG A 55 -15.93 -11.77 2.31
C ARG A 55 -15.09 -10.87 3.22
N MET A 56 -15.44 -9.60 3.37
CA MET A 56 -14.78 -8.67 4.29
C MET A 56 -14.77 -9.21 5.73
N GLN A 57 -15.91 -9.70 6.22
CA GLN A 57 -16.01 -10.33 7.55
C GLN A 57 -15.12 -11.58 7.64
N GLN A 58 -15.11 -12.44 6.60
CA GLN A 58 -14.26 -13.63 6.60
C GLN A 58 -12.77 -13.29 6.66
N LEU A 59 -12.34 -12.25 5.95
CA LEU A 59 -10.94 -11.80 5.97
C LEU A 59 -10.57 -11.23 7.34
N ALA A 60 -11.44 -10.42 7.94
CA ALA A 60 -11.23 -9.90 9.29
C ALA A 60 -11.18 -11.01 10.36
N ASP A 61 -12.07 -12.01 10.26
CA ASP A 61 -12.09 -13.16 11.17
C ASP A 61 -10.82 -14.04 11.04
N GLN A 62 -10.20 -14.06 9.86
CA GLN A 62 -8.97 -14.81 9.60
C GLN A 62 -7.71 -14.07 10.02
N ASN A 63 -7.76 -12.73 10.06
CA ASN A 63 -6.64 -11.85 10.35
C ASN A 63 -6.96 -10.90 11.53
N MET A 64 -7.55 -11.44 12.61
CA MET A 64 -8.02 -10.66 13.77
C MET A 64 -6.90 -9.90 14.50
N GLU A 65 -5.64 -10.25 14.24
CA GLU A 65 -4.47 -9.53 14.73
C GLU A 65 -4.31 -8.15 14.10
N ILE A 66 -4.76 -7.95 12.85
CA ILE A 66 -4.62 -6.68 12.15
C ILE A 66 -5.92 -6.12 11.60
N MET A 67 -7.02 -6.87 11.57
CA MET A 67 -8.27 -6.45 10.94
C MET A 67 -9.47 -6.54 11.89
N SER A 68 -10.32 -5.52 11.85
CA SER A 68 -11.65 -5.55 12.48
C SER A 68 -12.72 -5.09 11.50
N PHE A 69 -13.80 -5.85 11.40
CA PHE A 69 -14.93 -5.59 10.50
C PHE A 69 -16.08 -4.90 11.24
N HIS A 70 -16.69 -3.94 10.57
CA HIS A 70 -17.76 -3.10 11.10
C HIS A 70 -18.85 -2.82 10.06
N GLU A 71 -20.03 -2.44 10.52
CA GLU A 71 -21.15 -2.01 9.69
C GLU A 71 -21.72 -0.71 10.28
N GLY A 72 -21.69 0.39 9.51
CA GLY A 72 -22.06 1.71 10.01
C GLY A 72 -21.23 2.10 11.25
N LEU A 73 -21.82 2.91 12.13
CA LEU A 73 -21.24 3.27 13.44
C LEU A 73 -22.18 2.85 14.56
N VAL A 74 -21.65 2.71 15.78
CA VAL A 74 -22.45 2.35 16.97
C VAL A 74 -23.40 3.49 17.38
N GLY A 75 -22.95 4.74 17.23
CA GLY A 75 -23.67 5.94 17.66
C GLY A 75 -23.42 6.27 19.14
N GLY A 76 -24.08 7.32 19.62
CA GLY A 76 -23.80 8.00 20.88
C GLY A 76 -23.83 9.50 20.67
N VAL A 77 -23.04 10.25 21.43
CA VAL A 77 -22.89 11.69 21.21
C VAL A 77 -21.70 11.93 20.30
N ASN A 78 -21.93 12.53 19.13
CA ASN A 78 -20.84 12.88 18.19
C ASN A 78 -20.05 14.12 18.66
N ALA A 79 -18.98 14.48 17.93
CA ALA A 79 -18.12 15.62 18.23
C ALA A 79 -18.90 16.95 18.31
N ARG A 80 -20.01 17.05 17.57
CA ARG A 80 -20.92 18.20 17.51
C ARG A 80 -21.97 18.21 18.64
N GLY A 81 -21.94 17.24 19.56
CA GLY A 81 -22.87 17.16 20.69
C GLY A 81 -24.27 16.63 20.35
N GLN A 82 -24.44 16.01 19.18
CA GLN A 82 -25.70 15.46 18.70
C GLN A 82 -25.82 13.99 19.09
N GLU A 83 -27.00 13.57 19.56
CA GLU A 83 -27.30 12.18 19.90
C GLU A 83 -27.64 11.40 18.62
N MET A 84 -26.85 10.37 18.34
CA MET A 84 -26.91 9.49 17.17
C MET A 84 -27.11 8.04 17.61
N THR A 85 -27.66 7.23 16.73
CA THR A 85 -27.87 5.79 16.89
C THR A 85 -27.37 5.05 15.66
N ALA A 86 -27.11 3.74 15.78
CA ALA A 86 -26.67 2.93 14.62
C ALA A 86 -27.62 3.03 13.40
N ASN A 87 -28.93 3.19 13.64
CA ASN A 87 -29.92 3.33 12.58
C ASN A 87 -29.79 4.64 11.78
N ASP A 88 -29.11 5.66 12.32
CA ASP A 88 -28.93 6.94 11.63
C ASP A 88 -27.92 6.83 10.46
N TYR A 89 -27.22 5.69 10.34
CA TYR A 89 -26.25 5.38 9.28
C TYR A 89 -26.74 4.28 8.33
N GLU A 90 -27.99 3.84 8.47
CA GLU A 90 -28.61 2.88 7.54
C GLU A 90 -29.19 3.63 6.33
N GLY A 91 -29.03 3.08 5.12
CA GLY A 91 -29.59 3.65 3.89
C GLY A 91 -31.12 3.75 3.91
N TRP A 92 -31.67 4.71 3.16
CA TRP A 92 -33.09 5.06 3.21
C TRP A 92 -34.08 3.97 2.80
N TYR A 93 -33.70 3.08 1.89
CA TYR A 93 -34.61 2.15 1.22
C TYR A 93 -34.40 0.71 1.69
N TYR A 94 -33.16 0.19 1.61
CA TYR A 94 -32.88 -1.17 2.06
C TYR A 94 -32.51 -1.26 3.54
N ASN A 95 -32.27 -0.13 4.21
CA ASN A 95 -31.85 -0.06 5.62
C ASN A 95 -30.58 -0.88 5.88
N HIS A 96 -29.63 -0.81 4.96
CA HIS A 96 -28.31 -1.42 5.12
C HIS A 96 -27.30 -0.33 5.48
N ALA A 97 -26.45 -0.61 6.46
CA ALA A 97 -25.30 0.22 6.76
C ALA A 97 -24.12 -0.12 5.83
N SER A 98 -23.27 0.88 5.59
CA SER A 98 -22.03 0.71 4.80
C SER A 98 -21.04 -0.18 5.58
N PRO A 99 -20.52 -1.26 4.96
CA PRO A 99 -19.53 -2.12 5.59
C PRO A 99 -18.13 -1.50 5.47
N TRP A 100 -17.31 -1.65 6.50
CA TRP A 100 -15.94 -1.14 6.51
C TRP A 100 -15.02 -2.01 7.37
N VAL A 101 -13.71 -1.92 7.11
CA VAL A 101 -12.67 -2.64 7.84
C VAL A 101 -11.62 -1.65 8.33
N LYS A 102 -11.29 -1.74 9.63
CA LYS A 102 -10.08 -1.12 10.17
C LYS A 102 -8.92 -2.09 10.03
N ILE A 103 -7.79 -1.63 9.49
CA ILE A 103 -6.56 -2.40 9.33
C ILE A 103 -5.40 -1.67 10.00
N THR A 104 -4.75 -2.30 10.98
CA THR A 104 -3.54 -1.77 11.62
C THR A 104 -2.77 -2.88 12.33
N GLY A 105 -1.44 -2.83 12.26
CA GLY A 105 -0.57 -3.65 13.09
C GLY A 105 -0.32 -3.06 14.47
N GLY A 106 -0.70 -1.80 14.74
CA GLY A 106 -0.58 -1.19 16.06
C GLY A 106 0.84 -0.83 16.47
N GLY A 107 1.63 -0.31 15.52
CA GLY A 107 2.93 0.29 15.77
C GLY A 107 4.02 -0.72 16.14
N GLU A 108 5.00 -0.25 16.91
CA GLU A 108 6.17 -1.05 17.30
C GLU A 108 5.81 -2.26 18.19
N GLU A 109 4.78 -2.10 19.01
CA GLU A 109 4.37 -3.11 19.99
C GLU A 109 3.51 -4.21 19.36
N LEU A 110 3.10 -4.02 18.10
CA LEU A 110 2.28 -4.94 17.31
C LEU A 110 0.98 -5.33 18.05
N GLU A 111 0.34 -4.35 18.68
CA GLU A 111 -0.88 -4.59 19.46
C GLU A 111 -2.15 -4.68 18.57
N GLY A 112 -2.04 -4.31 17.29
CA GLY A 112 -3.07 -4.49 16.28
C GLY A 112 -4.39 -3.78 16.55
N VAL A 113 -5.46 -4.22 15.90
CA VAL A 113 -6.82 -3.67 16.07
C VAL A 113 -7.43 -3.86 17.47
N ALA A 114 -6.80 -4.67 18.32
CA ALA A 114 -7.26 -4.95 19.69
C ALA A 114 -6.53 -4.11 20.76
N GLY A 115 -5.47 -3.40 20.38
CA GLY A 115 -4.73 -2.48 21.26
C GLY A 115 -5.29 -1.06 21.23
N GLY A 116 -4.43 -0.10 21.55
CA GLY A 116 -4.76 1.32 21.47
C GLY A 116 -5.94 1.75 22.34
N GLU A 117 -6.51 2.91 22.02
CA GLU A 117 -7.77 3.37 22.60
C GLU A 117 -8.98 2.85 21.79
N CYS A 118 -10.14 2.75 22.44
CA CYS A 118 -11.38 2.35 21.77
C CYS A 118 -12.36 3.52 21.72
N ASN A 119 -12.78 3.88 20.51
CA ASN A 119 -13.82 4.87 20.31
C ASN A 119 -15.19 4.19 20.36
N VAL A 120 -15.91 4.38 21.46
CA VAL A 120 -17.22 3.73 21.68
C VAL A 120 -18.32 4.21 20.73
N PHE A 121 -18.19 5.42 20.16
CA PHE A 121 -19.16 5.98 19.24
C PHE A 121 -18.99 5.37 17.84
N VAL A 122 -17.74 5.30 17.37
CA VAL A 122 -17.39 4.66 16.10
C VAL A 122 -17.61 3.15 16.20
N GLY A 123 -17.21 2.57 17.33
CA GLY A 123 -17.28 1.14 17.60
C GLY A 123 -15.97 0.40 17.38
N ASP A 124 -14.86 1.13 17.19
CA ASP A 124 -13.55 0.58 16.91
C ASP A 124 -12.59 0.67 18.10
N CYS A 125 -11.46 -0.03 17.94
CA CYS A 125 -10.30 -0.04 18.83
C CYS A 125 -9.04 0.05 17.98
N GLY A 126 -7.86 -0.02 18.61
CA GLY A 126 -6.59 0.09 17.90
C GLY A 126 -6.37 1.50 17.34
N ASN A 127 -6.84 2.52 18.07
CA ASN A 127 -6.60 3.94 17.82
C ASN A 127 -5.33 4.37 18.57
N TYR A 128 -4.33 4.88 17.87
CA TYR A 128 -2.98 5.17 18.36
C TYR A 128 -2.57 6.59 17.95
N ALA A 129 -2.54 7.52 18.91
CA ALA A 129 -2.21 8.94 18.69
C ALA A 129 -0.89 9.24 17.95
N ASP A 130 0.09 8.32 17.94
CA ASP A 130 1.38 8.49 17.26
C ASP A 130 1.42 7.82 15.87
N ILE A 131 0.35 7.14 15.46
CA ILE A 131 0.23 6.45 14.17
C ILE A 131 -0.68 7.29 13.26
N PRO A 132 -0.29 7.55 12.00
CA PRO A 132 -1.11 8.31 11.08
C PRO A 132 -2.20 7.48 10.42
N ASP A 133 -3.31 8.16 10.15
CA ASP A 133 -4.53 7.54 9.66
C ASP A 133 -4.81 7.89 8.20
N VAL A 134 -5.44 6.94 7.50
CA VAL A 134 -5.83 7.08 6.10
C VAL A 134 -7.21 6.50 5.86
N MET A 135 -8.07 7.28 5.20
CA MET A 135 -9.41 6.84 4.81
C MET A 135 -9.47 6.56 3.31
N LEU A 136 -9.94 5.36 2.96
CA LEU A 136 -10.06 4.88 1.59
C LEU A 136 -11.52 4.50 1.32
N VAL A 137 -12.19 5.24 0.44
CA VAL A 137 -13.64 5.14 0.24
C VAL A 137 -13.96 4.82 -1.21
N GLY A 138 -14.89 3.89 -1.44
CA GLY A 138 -15.43 3.60 -2.75
C GLY A 138 -16.94 3.81 -2.83
N ASN A 139 -17.43 3.96 -4.06
CA ASN A 139 -18.85 3.90 -4.40
C ASN A 139 -19.70 5.01 -3.78
N HIS A 140 -19.27 6.27 -3.87
CA HIS A 140 -20.18 7.40 -3.65
C HIS A 140 -21.34 7.39 -4.67
N HIS A 141 -21.06 7.01 -5.92
CA HIS A 141 -22.11 6.84 -6.92
C HIS A 141 -22.38 5.37 -7.23
N ALA A 142 -23.65 5.00 -7.22
CA ALA A 142 -24.14 3.63 -7.30
C ALA A 142 -23.60 2.80 -8.49
N ARG A 143 -23.65 3.37 -9.70
CA ARG A 143 -23.22 2.75 -10.97
C ARG A 143 -21.72 2.52 -11.13
N GLU A 144 -20.88 3.00 -10.23
CA GLU A 144 -19.43 3.00 -10.42
C GLU A 144 -18.86 1.69 -9.86
N TRP A 145 -18.97 0.59 -10.62
CA TRP A 145 -18.75 -0.73 -10.02
C TRP A 145 -17.28 -1.04 -9.74
N MET A 146 -16.35 -0.54 -10.54
CA MET A 146 -14.92 -0.70 -10.26
C MET A 146 -14.47 -0.01 -8.97
N SER A 147 -15.21 1.01 -8.49
CA SER A 147 -14.81 1.75 -7.30
C SER A 147 -14.87 0.96 -6.00
N TYR A 148 -15.60 -0.17 -5.98
CA TYR A 148 -15.59 -1.10 -4.84
C TYR A 148 -14.82 -2.40 -5.12
N GLU A 149 -14.48 -2.69 -6.38
CA GLU A 149 -13.63 -3.85 -6.72
C GLU A 149 -12.16 -3.60 -6.42
N VAL A 150 -11.63 -2.42 -6.75
CA VAL A 150 -10.25 -2.04 -6.42
C VAL A 150 -9.97 -2.14 -4.90
N PRO A 151 -10.79 -1.55 -4.01
CA PRO A 151 -10.57 -1.71 -2.57
C PRO A 151 -10.73 -3.16 -2.08
N MET A 152 -11.56 -3.99 -2.73
CA MET A 152 -11.63 -5.42 -2.41
C MET A 152 -10.36 -6.16 -2.80
N LEU A 153 -9.76 -5.86 -3.95
CA LEU A 153 -8.46 -6.44 -4.34
C LEU A 153 -7.35 -6.02 -3.37
N PHE A 154 -7.35 -4.75 -2.96
CA PHE A 154 -6.44 -4.26 -1.93
C PHE A 154 -6.60 -5.02 -0.61
N LEU A 155 -7.84 -5.24 -0.14
CA LEU A 155 -8.11 -5.98 1.10
C LEU A 155 -7.61 -7.43 1.03
N GLU A 156 -7.87 -8.13 -0.09
CA GLU A 156 -7.36 -9.50 -0.32
C GLU A 156 -5.83 -9.53 -0.31
N THR A 157 -5.20 -8.55 -0.96
CA THR A 157 -3.74 -8.44 -1.04
C THR A 157 -3.14 -8.25 0.36
N VAL A 158 -3.66 -7.32 1.16
CA VAL A 158 -3.19 -7.11 2.53
C VAL A 158 -3.41 -8.37 3.39
N ALA A 159 -4.60 -8.97 3.33
CA ALA A 159 -4.93 -10.15 4.12
C ALA A 159 -4.06 -11.37 3.76
N TYR A 160 -3.67 -11.51 2.49
CA TYR A 160 -2.86 -12.63 2.05
C TYR A 160 -1.37 -12.41 2.37
N TYR A 161 -0.82 -11.24 2.06
CA TYR A 161 0.62 -11.00 2.07
C TYR A 161 1.18 -10.46 3.40
N TYR A 162 0.33 -9.96 4.30
CA TYR A 162 0.79 -9.43 5.58
C TYR A 162 1.58 -10.49 6.40
N GLY A 163 2.77 -10.10 6.87
CA GLY A 163 3.65 -10.97 7.66
C GLY A 163 4.42 -12.01 6.86
N MET A 164 4.25 -12.06 5.53
CA MET A 164 5.08 -12.89 4.65
C MET A 164 6.46 -12.25 4.46
N ALA A 165 7.47 -13.10 4.28
CA ALA A 165 8.78 -12.66 3.79
C ALA A 165 8.73 -12.60 2.26
N GLY A 166 9.62 -11.80 1.64
CA GLY A 166 9.80 -11.73 0.18
C GLY A 166 9.66 -13.10 -0.49
N ILE A 167 8.61 -13.27 -1.29
CA ILE A 167 8.36 -14.48 -2.09
C ILE A 167 8.48 -14.15 -3.57
N ASP A 168 8.89 -15.14 -4.36
CA ASP A 168 8.85 -15.12 -5.83
C ASP A 168 7.39 -15.34 -6.25
N ASN A 169 6.63 -14.26 -6.42
CA ASN A 169 5.17 -14.32 -6.55
C ASN A 169 4.69 -14.54 -8.00
N ASP A 170 5.54 -14.23 -8.97
CA ASP A 170 5.32 -14.33 -10.40
C ASP A 170 5.95 -15.61 -10.98
N GLY A 171 7.00 -16.15 -10.37
CA GLY A 171 7.61 -17.46 -10.61
C GLY A 171 8.83 -17.44 -11.54
N ASP A 172 9.46 -16.29 -11.74
CA ASP A 172 10.60 -16.12 -12.64
C ASP A 172 11.96 -16.48 -11.97
N GLY A 173 11.95 -16.64 -10.64
CA GLY A 173 13.10 -16.99 -9.82
C GLY A 173 13.81 -15.82 -9.14
N LEU A 174 13.26 -14.61 -9.23
CA LEU A 174 13.71 -13.40 -8.57
C LEU A 174 12.73 -12.97 -7.46
N ILE A 175 13.11 -11.95 -6.67
CA ILE A 175 12.32 -11.46 -5.51
C ILE A 175 12.49 -9.94 -5.33
N ASP A 176 11.42 -9.25 -4.91
CA ASP A 176 11.38 -7.80 -4.69
C ASP A 176 11.83 -7.00 -5.94
N GLU A 177 11.28 -7.35 -7.10
CA GLU A 177 11.65 -6.86 -8.44
C GLU A 177 11.01 -5.50 -8.76
N ASP A 178 9.68 -5.50 -8.92
CA ASP A 178 8.90 -4.35 -9.39
C ASP A 178 8.04 -3.76 -8.27
N GLY A 179 8.21 -2.47 -8.02
CA GLY A 179 7.32 -1.73 -7.13
C GLY A 179 5.98 -1.45 -7.80
N TRP A 180 5.04 -0.91 -7.03
CA TRP A 180 3.86 -0.26 -7.60
C TRP A 180 4.20 1.16 -8.06
N ASP A 181 4.98 1.30 -9.11
CA ASP A 181 5.35 2.60 -9.69
C ASP A 181 4.99 2.76 -11.17
N GLY A 182 4.40 1.72 -11.78
CA GLY A 182 3.98 1.70 -13.17
C GLY A 182 5.13 1.50 -14.15
N ILE A 183 6.28 0.98 -13.69
CA ILE A 183 7.51 0.84 -14.47
C ILE A 183 8.08 -0.58 -14.32
N ASP A 184 8.26 -1.27 -15.44
CA ASP A 184 9.08 -2.49 -15.58
C ASP A 184 10.54 -2.21 -15.14
N ASN A 185 10.90 -2.54 -13.89
CA ASN A 185 12.19 -2.21 -13.27
C ASN A 185 13.29 -3.23 -13.65
N ASP A 186 12.94 -4.51 -13.85
CA ASP A 186 13.89 -5.59 -14.20
C ASP A 186 14.02 -5.81 -15.74
N GLY A 187 13.05 -5.32 -16.51
CA GLY A 187 13.00 -5.35 -17.96
C GLY A 187 12.39 -6.62 -18.55
N ASP A 188 11.69 -7.46 -17.81
CA ASP A 188 11.18 -8.75 -18.27
C ASP A 188 9.99 -8.64 -19.25
N CYS A 189 9.10 -7.67 -19.09
CA CYS A 189 8.02 -7.39 -20.04
C CYS A 189 8.63 -7.03 -21.39
N SER A 190 9.71 -6.25 -21.40
CA SER A 190 10.41 -5.87 -22.62
C SER A 190 11.00 -7.08 -23.39
N ARG A 191 11.19 -8.23 -22.72
CA ARG A 191 11.66 -9.50 -23.31
C ARG A 191 10.52 -10.32 -23.93
N LEU A 192 9.25 -9.94 -23.74
CA LEU A 192 8.12 -10.62 -24.37
C LEU A 192 8.05 -10.37 -25.88
N ASN A 193 7.25 -11.20 -26.54
CA ASN A 193 6.79 -10.91 -27.89
C ASN A 193 5.99 -9.58 -27.91
N ALA A 194 6.09 -8.82 -29.01
CA ALA A 194 5.42 -7.51 -29.12
C ALA A 194 3.88 -7.55 -29.09
N SER A 195 3.26 -8.74 -29.14
CA SER A 195 1.82 -8.92 -29.00
C SER A 195 1.37 -9.24 -27.58
N ALA A 196 2.30 -9.51 -26.67
CA ALA A 196 2.08 -9.83 -25.27
C ALA A 196 2.57 -8.71 -24.34
N GLN A 197 3.34 -7.75 -24.86
CA GLN A 197 3.77 -6.54 -24.14
C GLN A 197 2.61 -5.58 -23.81
N ASP A 198 1.52 -5.60 -24.60
CA ASP A 198 0.31 -4.80 -24.36
C ASP A 198 -0.80 -5.80 -24.00
N SER A 199 -0.67 -6.33 -22.80
CA SER A 199 -1.50 -7.42 -22.26
C SER A 199 -2.89 -6.93 -21.86
N ASN A 200 -3.02 -5.67 -21.46
CA ASN A 200 -4.28 -5.02 -21.13
C ASN A 200 -4.98 -4.40 -22.36
N GLY A 201 -4.27 -4.20 -23.48
CA GLY A 201 -4.81 -3.72 -24.75
C GLY A 201 -5.06 -2.21 -24.81
N ASP A 202 -4.44 -1.42 -23.92
CA ASP A 202 -4.58 0.04 -23.87
C ASP A 202 -3.71 0.77 -24.93
N GLY A 203 -2.79 0.04 -25.57
CA GLY A 203 -1.92 0.56 -26.63
C GLY A 203 -0.59 1.14 -26.13
N ASN A 204 -0.26 0.99 -24.85
CA ASN A 204 1.01 1.36 -24.23
C ASN A 204 1.77 0.10 -23.79
N PRO A 205 2.63 -0.48 -24.65
CA PRO A 205 3.32 -1.74 -24.33
C PRO A 205 4.24 -1.60 -23.12
N CYS A 206 4.15 -2.55 -22.20
CA CYS A 206 4.84 -2.56 -20.90
C CYS A 206 4.54 -1.30 -20.10
N GLY A 207 3.27 -0.91 -20.09
CA GLY A 207 2.73 0.19 -19.31
C GLY A 207 2.00 -0.28 -18.05
N PRO A 208 1.54 0.66 -17.20
CA PRO A 208 0.82 0.32 -15.97
C PRO A 208 -0.32 -0.68 -16.17
N GLY A 209 -0.31 -1.75 -15.37
CA GLY A 209 -1.30 -2.82 -15.45
C GLY A 209 -1.03 -3.89 -16.51
N ASP A 210 0.05 -3.79 -17.29
CA ASP A 210 0.56 -4.91 -18.07
C ASP A 210 1.27 -5.94 -17.19
N LEU A 211 1.42 -7.17 -17.71
CA LEU A 211 2.26 -8.21 -17.10
C LEU A 211 3.74 -7.79 -17.16
N GLY A 212 4.47 -7.94 -16.04
CA GLY A 212 5.88 -7.58 -15.90
C GLY A 212 6.15 -6.09 -15.70
N VAL A 213 5.25 -5.36 -15.03
CA VAL A 213 5.39 -3.91 -14.79
C VAL A 213 5.25 -3.53 -13.32
N ASP A 214 4.36 -4.18 -12.59
CA ASP A 214 4.07 -3.93 -11.18
C ASP A 214 3.89 -5.28 -10.46
N GLU A 215 4.92 -6.12 -10.57
CA GLU A 215 4.92 -7.50 -10.13
C GLU A 215 5.96 -7.76 -9.02
N ASP A 216 5.89 -8.91 -8.33
CA ASP A 216 6.90 -9.28 -7.33
C ASP A 216 7.28 -8.18 -6.30
N PHE A 217 6.28 -7.40 -5.90
CA PHE A 217 6.38 -6.36 -4.89
C PHE A 217 6.78 -6.90 -3.52
N SER A 218 7.35 -6.02 -2.68
CA SER A 218 7.86 -6.44 -1.38
C SER A 218 6.76 -6.67 -0.31
N GLU A 219 6.54 -7.92 0.12
CA GLU A 219 5.60 -8.23 1.21
C GLU A 219 6.00 -7.61 2.56
N GLN A 220 7.30 -7.43 2.77
CA GLN A 220 7.80 -6.74 3.95
C GLN A 220 7.35 -5.27 3.94
N TRP A 221 7.33 -4.63 2.78
CA TRP A 221 6.87 -3.25 2.67
C TRP A 221 5.38 -3.12 3.01
N ILE A 222 4.54 -4.05 2.55
CA ILE A 222 3.13 -4.13 2.97
C ILE A 222 3.02 -4.27 4.48
N THR A 223 3.81 -5.17 5.06
CA THR A 223 3.83 -5.41 6.50
C THR A 223 4.23 -4.16 7.28
N ASP A 224 5.25 -3.43 6.81
CA ASP A 224 5.72 -2.20 7.44
C ASP A 224 4.66 -1.08 7.36
N LEU A 225 3.97 -0.95 6.22
CA LEU A 225 2.87 0.00 6.08
C LEU A 225 1.71 -0.30 7.03
N VAL A 226 1.24 -1.55 7.06
CA VAL A 226 0.16 -1.97 7.97
C VAL A 226 0.55 -1.76 9.43
N ASN A 227 1.80 -2.05 9.80
CA ASN A 227 2.27 -1.86 11.18
C ASN A 227 2.35 -0.38 11.58
N THR A 228 2.51 0.53 10.63
CA THR A 228 2.79 1.94 10.91
C THR A 228 1.69 2.88 10.45
N ARG A 229 0.50 2.37 10.12
CA ARG A 229 -0.66 3.16 9.69
C ARG A 229 -1.95 2.57 10.25
N GLU A 230 -2.94 3.43 10.41
CA GLU A 230 -4.32 3.00 10.61
C GLU A 230 -5.12 3.23 9.33
N ILE A 231 -5.61 2.14 8.77
CA ILE A 231 -6.25 2.16 7.45
C ILE A 231 -7.73 1.91 7.65
N TYR A 232 -8.54 2.88 7.24
CA TYR A 232 -10.00 2.81 7.25
C TYR A 232 -10.48 2.56 5.83
N LEU A 233 -10.89 1.32 5.56
CA LEU A 233 -11.32 0.89 4.22
C LEU A 233 -12.85 0.76 4.17
N ILE A 234 -13.49 1.56 3.32
CA ILE A 234 -14.95 1.58 3.09
C ILE A 234 -15.20 1.29 1.61
N PRO A 235 -15.26 0.02 1.16
CA PRO A 235 -15.38 -0.30 -0.26
C PRO A 235 -16.67 0.22 -0.90
N MET A 236 -17.80 0.15 -0.17
CA MET A 236 -19.12 0.51 -0.70
C MET A 236 -19.85 1.47 0.24
N LEU A 237 -19.75 2.77 -0.04
CA LEU A 237 -20.46 3.80 0.70
C LEU A 237 -21.97 3.79 0.37
N ASN A 238 -22.34 3.86 -0.92
CA ASN A 238 -23.74 3.93 -1.38
C ASN A 238 -24.35 2.54 -1.61
N VAL A 239 -24.51 1.76 -0.53
CA VAL A 239 -25.06 0.40 -0.58
C VAL A 239 -26.43 0.38 -1.25
N ASP A 240 -27.31 1.29 -0.86
CA ASP A 240 -28.68 1.31 -1.34
C ASP A 240 -28.75 1.58 -2.85
N GLY A 241 -28.05 2.61 -3.30
CA GLY A 241 -28.00 2.96 -4.71
C GLY A 241 -27.35 1.85 -5.54
N ASN A 242 -26.23 1.27 -5.08
CA ASN A 242 -25.54 0.20 -5.82
C ASN A 242 -26.45 -1.02 -6.02
N ARG A 243 -27.14 -1.44 -4.95
CA ARG A 243 -28.08 -2.56 -5.04
C ARG A 243 -29.20 -2.28 -6.02
N TYR A 244 -29.78 -1.09 -5.99
CA TYR A 244 -30.84 -0.73 -6.94
C TYR A 244 -30.34 -0.68 -8.39
N ASP A 245 -29.13 -0.15 -8.61
CA ASP A 245 -28.51 -0.15 -9.94
C ASP A 245 -28.34 -1.58 -10.49
N ARG A 246 -27.75 -2.46 -9.67
CA ARG A 246 -27.46 -3.86 -10.00
C ARG A 246 -28.69 -4.74 -10.14
N GLU A 247 -29.63 -4.61 -9.21
CA GLU A 247 -30.75 -5.56 -9.07
C GLU A 247 -31.95 -5.15 -9.92
N GLU A 248 -32.19 -3.84 -10.10
CA GLU A 248 -33.46 -3.32 -10.66
C GLU A 248 -33.28 -2.39 -11.87
N TYR A 249 -32.35 -1.42 -11.83
CA TYR A 249 -32.24 -0.37 -12.86
C TYR A 249 -31.54 -0.86 -14.13
N CYS A 250 -30.31 -1.36 -13.97
CA CYS A 250 -29.42 -1.81 -15.03
C CYS A 250 -29.41 -3.34 -15.15
N GLY A 251 -29.52 -4.03 -14.01
CA GLY A 251 -29.53 -5.49 -13.94
C GLY A 251 -28.12 -6.10 -13.93
N GLU A 252 -28.05 -7.41 -13.69
CA GLU A 252 -26.79 -8.15 -13.51
C GLU A 252 -25.85 -8.11 -14.72
N ASN A 253 -26.32 -7.80 -15.94
CA ASN A 253 -25.49 -7.72 -17.15
C ASN A 253 -25.35 -6.26 -17.64
N ALA A 254 -25.14 -5.34 -16.69
CA ALA A 254 -25.08 -3.90 -16.93
C ALA A 254 -24.01 -3.49 -17.95
N TRP A 255 -22.90 -4.23 -18.03
CA TRP A 255 -21.83 -4.01 -19.00
C TRP A 255 -22.26 -4.19 -20.46
N GLU A 256 -23.28 -5.01 -20.75
CA GLU A 256 -23.81 -5.16 -22.12
C GLU A 256 -24.90 -4.12 -22.44
N THR A 257 -25.66 -3.71 -21.42
CA THR A 257 -26.95 -3.02 -21.62
C THR A 257 -26.90 -1.54 -21.25
N CYS A 258 -26.08 -1.16 -20.28
CA CYS A 258 -25.91 0.19 -19.77
C CYS A 258 -24.45 0.51 -19.37
N PRO A 259 -23.41 0.21 -20.17
CA PRO A 259 -22.01 0.37 -19.76
C PRO A 259 -21.64 1.79 -19.31
N THR A 260 -22.24 2.82 -19.93
CA THR A 260 -21.96 4.24 -19.67
C THR A 260 -23.18 4.99 -19.12
N SER A 261 -24.14 4.29 -18.52
CA SER A 261 -25.32 4.86 -17.87
C SER A 261 -25.64 4.04 -16.62
N GLY A 262 -26.59 4.47 -15.80
CA GLY A 262 -26.98 3.74 -14.58
C GLY A 262 -27.50 4.68 -13.52
N TRP A 263 -27.98 4.10 -12.43
CA TRP A 263 -28.37 4.85 -11.24
C TRP A 263 -27.13 5.45 -10.56
N ARG A 264 -27.22 6.71 -10.12
CA ARG A 264 -26.07 7.45 -9.58
C ARG A 264 -26.19 7.71 -8.08
N LYS A 265 -27.35 8.19 -7.66
CA LYS A 265 -27.59 8.78 -6.33
C LYS A 265 -27.82 7.70 -5.26
N ASN A 266 -28.03 8.09 -4.01
CA ASN A 266 -28.65 7.21 -3.02
C ASN A 266 -30.16 7.03 -3.32
N LEU A 267 -30.93 6.44 -2.40
CA LEU A 267 -32.36 6.18 -2.58
C LEU A 267 -33.27 6.98 -1.64
N ARG A 268 -32.87 8.19 -1.27
CA ARG A 268 -33.74 9.11 -0.51
C ARG A 268 -35.03 9.41 -1.28
N ASP A 269 -36.18 9.15 -0.68
CA ASP A 269 -37.47 9.60 -1.23
C ASP A 269 -37.61 11.13 -1.13
N ASN A 270 -37.76 11.77 -2.30
CA ASN A 270 -37.90 13.22 -2.43
C ASN A 270 -39.32 13.63 -2.86
N THR A 271 -40.25 12.68 -2.93
CA THR A 271 -41.62 12.93 -3.36
C THR A 271 -42.45 13.62 -2.27
N VAL A 272 -43.44 14.41 -2.70
CA VAL A 272 -44.37 15.09 -1.77
C VAL A 272 -45.29 14.09 -1.05
N THR A 273 -45.42 12.87 -1.57
CA THR A 273 -46.22 11.78 -0.97
C THR A 273 -45.55 11.17 0.27
N GLY A 274 -44.23 11.21 0.34
CA GLY A 274 -43.39 10.72 1.44
C GLY A 274 -43.34 11.56 2.72
N VAL A 275 -44.02 12.72 2.80
CA VAL A 275 -44.14 13.49 4.07
C VAL A 275 -45.17 12.83 4.99
N THR A 276 -44.93 11.57 5.36
CA THR A 276 -45.66 10.89 6.44
C THR A 276 -44.69 10.43 7.53
N PRO A 277 -45.09 10.41 8.82
CA PRO A 277 -44.22 10.00 9.92
C PRO A 277 -43.84 8.50 9.93
N LEU A 278 -44.11 7.77 8.85
CA LEU A 278 -43.85 6.35 8.68
C LEU A 278 -43.14 6.18 7.33
N PRO A 279 -42.03 5.43 7.24
CA PRO A 279 -41.42 5.11 5.96
C PRO A 279 -42.47 4.42 5.07
N ASP A 280 -42.68 4.94 3.87
CA ASP A 280 -43.57 4.31 2.89
C ASP A 280 -42.86 3.10 2.28
N ILE A 281 -42.92 1.98 2.99
CA ILE A 281 -42.32 0.70 2.58
C ILE A 281 -42.92 0.10 1.29
N ASP A 282 -43.96 0.73 0.74
CA ASP A 282 -44.66 0.31 -0.48
C ASP A 282 -44.47 1.31 -1.65
N GLU A 283 -43.61 2.35 -1.52
CA GLU A 283 -43.32 3.31 -2.59
C GLU A 283 -42.24 2.78 -3.55
N GLU A 284 -42.55 2.77 -4.86
CA GLU A 284 -41.59 2.43 -5.91
C GLU A 284 -40.65 3.62 -6.12
N VAL A 285 -39.33 3.37 -6.19
CA VAL A 285 -38.31 4.40 -6.50
C VAL A 285 -38.69 5.15 -7.78
N ASP A 286 -38.79 6.48 -7.72
CA ASP A 286 -39.02 7.37 -8.86
C ASP A 286 -37.68 7.88 -9.42
N PRO A 287 -37.21 7.38 -10.57
CA PRO A 287 -35.90 7.76 -11.10
C PRO A 287 -35.81 9.22 -11.55
N SER A 288 -36.94 9.93 -11.64
CA SER A 288 -36.96 11.35 -12.01
C SER A 288 -36.77 12.29 -10.82
N CYS A 289 -36.77 11.77 -9.60
CA CYS A 289 -36.85 12.56 -8.38
C CYS A 289 -35.96 12.05 -7.24
N ASP A 290 -36.00 10.74 -6.97
CA ASP A 290 -35.43 10.19 -5.76
C ASP A 290 -33.91 10.20 -5.78
N GLY A 291 -33.34 10.21 -4.59
CA GLY A 291 -31.91 10.19 -4.35
C GLY A 291 -31.26 11.55 -4.26
N VAL A 292 -30.17 11.60 -3.51
CA VAL A 292 -29.19 12.68 -3.39
C VAL A 292 -27.86 12.19 -3.93
N ASP A 293 -27.17 13.06 -4.66
CA ASP A 293 -25.79 12.83 -5.08
C ASP A 293 -24.87 13.02 -3.87
N LEU A 294 -24.34 11.90 -3.34
CA LEU A 294 -23.50 11.91 -2.15
C LEU A 294 -22.25 12.78 -2.35
N ASN A 295 -21.68 12.81 -3.55
CA ASN A 295 -20.51 13.63 -3.85
C ASN A 295 -20.87 15.09 -4.21
N ARG A 296 -22.08 15.54 -3.84
CA ARG A 296 -22.52 16.95 -3.81
C ARG A 296 -23.09 17.33 -2.45
N ASN A 297 -23.02 16.43 -1.48
CA ASN A 297 -23.69 16.57 -0.20
C ASN A 297 -22.70 16.77 0.96
N TYR A 298 -21.45 17.14 0.74
CA TYR A 298 -20.54 17.57 1.82
C TYR A 298 -20.65 19.08 2.07
N GLN A 299 -20.34 19.52 3.29
CA GLN A 299 -20.66 20.89 3.75
C GLN A 299 -19.76 22.00 3.18
N PHE A 300 -18.52 21.68 2.79
CA PHE A 300 -17.57 22.69 2.33
C PHE A 300 -18.01 23.28 0.99
N GLU A 301 -18.21 24.60 0.96
CA GLU A 301 -18.68 25.36 -0.21
C GLU A 301 -19.97 24.76 -0.83
N TRP A 302 -20.82 24.14 0.02
CA TRP A 302 -22.05 23.48 -0.41
C TRP A 302 -23.02 24.45 -1.08
N GLY A 303 -23.47 24.12 -2.29
CA GLY A 303 -24.43 24.96 -3.02
C GLY A 303 -23.90 26.32 -3.48
N ALA A 304 -22.59 26.56 -3.38
CA ALA A 304 -21.94 27.79 -3.84
C ALA A 304 -22.29 28.10 -5.32
N PRO A 305 -22.38 29.39 -5.71
CA PRO A 305 -23.03 29.82 -6.95
C PRO A 305 -22.15 29.62 -8.20
N LEU A 306 -21.78 28.37 -8.51
CA LEU A 306 -21.12 27.98 -9.76
C LEU A 306 -21.98 27.16 -10.72
N GLY A 307 -23.29 27.13 -10.50
CA GLY A 307 -24.21 26.44 -11.40
C GLY A 307 -24.42 24.96 -11.06
N ALA A 308 -24.05 24.54 -9.85
CA ALA A 308 -24.66 23.38 -9.22
C ALA A 308 -26.19 23.56 -9.23
N THR A 309 -26.90 22.59 -9.81
CA THR A 309 -28.34 22.62 -10.05
C THR A 309 -29.09 22.50 -8.73
N GLY A 310 -29.14 23.58 -7.95
CA GLY A 310 -30.21 23.77 -6.98
C GLY A 310 -31.53 23.85 -7.75
N PRO A 311 -32.54 22.99 -7.49
CA PRO A 311 -33.85 23.20 -8.07
C PRO A 311 -34.35 24.59 -7.65
N LEU A 312 -35.03 25.30 -8.57
CA LEU A 312 -35.68 26.60 -8.31
C LEU A 312 -36.65 26.58 -7.10
N PHE A 313 -37.00 25.38 -6.62
CA PHE A 313 -37.70 25.10 -5.38
C PHE A 313 -36.96 23.96 -4.63
N PRO A 314 -36.37 24.23 -3.45
CA PRO A 314 -35.70 23.20 -2.64
C PRO A 314 -36.66 22.09 -2.20
N GLY A 315 -36.20 20.82 -2.29
CA GLY A 315 -36.74 19.70 -1.52
C GLY A 315 -38.05 19.05 -1.96
N MET A 316 -38.71 19.46 -3.06
CA MET A 316 -39.96 18.83 -3.50
C MET A 316 -40.02 18.67 -5.03
N CYS A 317 -40.03 17.43 -5.52
CA CYS A 317 -40.37 17.13 -6.91
C CYS A 317 -41.88 16.85 -7.06
N TYR A 318 -42.44 17.12 -8.24
CA TYR A 318 -43.78 16.67 -8.59
C TYR A 318 -43.63 15.56 -9.63
N ALA A 319 -43.89 14.30 -9.25
CA ALA A 319 -43.80 13.15 -10.14
C ALA A 319 -44.51 13.41 -11.50
N GLY A 320 -43.80 13.20 -12.61
CA GLY A 320 -44.28 13.38 -13.99
C GLY A 320 -43.31 14.10 -14.94
N GLU A 321 -43.70 14.27 -16.22
CA GLU A 321 -42.92 14.86 -17.34
C GLU A 321 -42.32 16.27 -17.11
N ALA A 322 -42.51 16.87 -15.92
CA ALA A 322 -42.07 18.22 -15.56
C ALA A 322 -40.96 18.26 -14.49
N GLY A 323 -40.57 17.13 -13.89
CA GLY A 323 -39.40 17.04 -13.01
C GLY A 323 -38.14 16.86 -13.84
N ALA A 324 -37.18 17.78 -13.73
CA ALA A 324 -35.87 17.56 -14.32
C ALA A 324 -35.15 16.51 -13.47
N ASN A 325 -34.84 15.34 -14.04
CA ASN A 325 -33.90 14.41 -13.42
C ASN A 325 -32.60 15.18 -13.14
N ASN A 326 -32.28 15.35 -11.86
CA ASN A 326 -31.07 16.00 -11.42
C ASN A 326 -30.19 14.93 -10.79
N ASP A 327 -29.38 14.28 -11.63
CA ASP A 327 -28.35 13.31 -11.24
C ASP A 327 -27.36 13.88 -10.21
N VAL A 328 -27.30 15.21 -10.08
CA VAL A 328 -26.39 15.94 -9.19
C VAL A 328 -27.14 16.73 -8.10
N TYR A 329 -28.33 16.26 -7.69
CA TYR A 329 -29.07 16.90 -6.60
C TYR A 329 -28.27 16.84 -5.29
N ASN A 330 -27.95 18.00 -4.74
CA ASN A 330 -27.03 18.19 -3.61
C ASN A 330 -27.66 17.97 -2.22
N GLY A 331 -28.94 17.63 -2.17
CA GLY A 331 -29.68 17.41 -0.91
C GLY A 331 -30.52 18.60 -0.46
N PRO A 332 -31.30 18.43 0.61
CA PRO A 332 -32.10 19.50 1.20
C PRO A 332 -31.23 20.59 1.83
N VAL A 333 -31.82 21.78 1.94
CA VAL A 333 -31.25 22.88 2.74
C VAL A 333 -31.43 22.60 4.23
N ASP A 334 -30.46 23.02 5.04
CA ASP A 334 -30.60 23.08 6.48
C ASP A 334 -31.44 24.31 6.88
N THR A 335 -32.20 24.17 7.97
CA THR A 335 -33.06 25.24 8.53
C THR A 335 -32.91 25.35 10.04
N VAL A 336 -31.90 24.67 10.60
CA VAL A 336 -31.49 24.85 11.99
C VAL A 336 -30.86 26.23 12.15
N ASP A 337 -31.18 26.86 13.28
CA ASP A 337 -30.59 28.11 13.78
C ASP A 337 -29.66 27.69 14.93
N GLN A 338 -28.40 27.42 14.60
CA GLN A 338 -27.36 26.81 15.42
C GLN A 338 -27.08 27.67 16.66
N ASP A 339 -27.01 28.99 16.48
CA ASP A 339 -26.62 29.95 17.51
C ASP A 339 -27.81 30.65 18.20
N GLN A 340 -29.03 30.46 17.67
CA GLN A 340 -30.31 30.97 18.14
C GLN A 340 -30.44 32.50 18.03
N ASP A 341 -29.74 33.14 17.10
CA ASP A 341 -29.87 34.57 16.84
C ASP A 341 -31.13 34.93 16.01
N GLY A 342 -31.77 33.93 15.40
CA GLY A 342 -32.97 34.06 14.59
C GLY A 342 -32.72 34.31 13.11
N ARG A 343 -31.50 34.11 12.63
CA ARG A 343 -31.10 34.10 11.24
C ARG A 343 -30.69 32.68 10.85
N LEU A 344 -30.52 32.48 9.55
CA LEU A 344 -30.27 31.19 8.93
C LEU A 344 -29.41 31.46 7.70
N ASN A 345 -28.53 30.53 7.35
CA ASN A 345 -27.67 30.62 6.17
C ASN A 345 -26.77 31.85 6.20
N GLU A 346 -25.93 31.93 7.25
CA GLU A 346 -25.01 33.03 7.45
C GLU A 346 -23.64 32.72 6.85
N ASP A 347 -23.01 31.63 7.30
CA ASP A 347 -21.64 31.26 6.90
C ASP A 347 -21.55 29.84 6.30
N HIS A 348 -20.60 29.64 5.39
CA HIS A 348 -20.23 28.29 4.93
C HIS A 348 -19.26 27.65 5.92
N VAL A 349 -19.07 26.32 5.84
CA VAL A 349 -18.05 25.63 6.64
C VAL A 349 -16.68 25.77 5.95
N ASP A 350 -16.06 26.94 6.07
CA ASP A 350 -14.80 27.31 5.39
C ASP A 350 -13.86 28.20 6.22
N GLY A 351 -14.22 28.47 7.48
CA GLY A 351 -13.50 29.31 8.43
C GLY A 351 -13.60 30.81 8.14
N LYS A 352 -14.54 31.26 7.30
CA LYS A 352 -14.76 32.67 6.97
C LYS A 352 -16.07 33.18 7.60
N ASP A 353 -15.99 34.42 8.08
CA ASP A 353 -17.10 35.23 8.58
C ASP A 353 -17.70 35.98 7.37
N ASP A 354 -18.63 35.33 6.66
CA ASP A 354 -19.21 35.82 5.40
C ASP A 354 -20.20 36.96 5.64
N ASP A 355 -20.86 36.98 6.80
CA ASP A 355 -21.85 37.99 7.20
C ASP A 355 -21.25 39.15 8.04
N ALA A 356 -20.02 38.99 8.53
CA ALA A 356 -19.22 39.92 9.32
C ALA A 356 -19.75 40.23 10.74
N ASP A 357 -20.43 39.29 11.38
CA ASP A 357 -20.93 39.43 12.75
C ASP A 357 -19.93 38.98 13.84
N GLY A 358 -18.86 38.31 13.42
CA GLY A 358 -17.75 37.87 14.26
C GLY A 358 -17.87 36.44 14.78
N MET A 359 -18.87 35.68 14.33
CA MET A 359 -18.87 34.22 14.35
C MET A 359 -18.32 33.69 12.99
N VAL A 360 -18.06 32.39 12.92
CA VAL A 360 -17.59 31.69 11.71
C VAL A 360 -18.23 30.32 11.69
N ASP A 361 -18.58 29.85 10.49
CA ASP A 361 -19.12 28.51 10.24
C ASP A 361 -20.46 28.22 10.95
N GLU A 362 -21.31 29.24 11.15
CA GLU A 362 -22.68 29.09 11.67
C GLU A 362 -23.78 29.08 10.61
N ASP A 363 -24.86 28.38 10.94
CA ASP A 363 -26.11 28.37 10.18
C ASP A 363 -26.00 27.99 8.69
N TRP A 364 -25.00 27.19 8.31
CA TRP A 364 -24.70 26.82 6.92
C TRP A 364 -25.91 26.26 6.14
N LEU A 365 -25.93 26.47 4.82
CA LEU A 365 -27.10 26.23 3.97
C LEU A 365 -27.53 24.76 3.84
N GLY A 366 -26.61 23.80 4.01
CA GLY A 366 -26.84 22.38 3.77
C GLY A 366 -25.55 21.55 3.74
N GLY A 367 -25.67 20.29 3.32
CA GLY A 367 -24.59 19.31 3.39
C GLY A 367 -24.73 18.36 4.59
N ASN A 368 -24.10 17.20 4.49
CA ASN A 368 -24.14 16.03 5.36
C ASN A 368 -25.56 15.66 5.79
N SER A 369 -26.50 15.65 4.83
CA SER A 369 -27.91 15.36 5.09
C SER A 369 -28.23 13.87 4.99
N GLU A 370 -27.43 13.12 4.26
CA GLU A 370 -27.66 11.70 3.98
C GLU A 370 -26.95 10.80 5.01
N PRO A 371 -27.54 9.63 5.37
CA PRO A 371 -26.92 8.66 6.28
C PRO A 371 -25.48 8.32 5.89
N GLU A 372 -25.22 8.17 4.59
CA GLU A 372 -23.91 7.82 4.06
C GLU A 372 -22.88 8.96 4.24
N THR A 373 -23.27 10.21 3.98
CA THR A 373 -22.39 11.37 4.22
C THR A 373 -22.20 11.67 5.70
N LYS A 374 -23.21 11.43 6.54
CA LYS A 374 -23.11 11.53 8.00
C LYS A 374 -22.17 10.48 8.58
N PHE A 375 -22.19 9.28 8.03
CA PHE A 375 -21.25 8.23 8.38
C PHE A 375 -19.80 8.69 8.16
N ILE A 376 -19.48 9.26 6.98
CA ILE A 376 -18.16 9.83 6.71
C ILE A 376 -17.85 11.00 7.62
N GLN A 377 -18.81 11.92 7.82
CA GLN A 377 -18.63 13.07 8.68
C GLN A 377 -18.26 12.65 10.10
N ASP A 378 -19.07 11.80 10.71
CA ASP A 378 -18.89 11.38 12.08
C ASP A 378 -17.68 10.48 12.25
N MET A 379 -17.33 9.64 11.26
CA MET A 379 -16.06 8.89 11.29
C MET A 379 -14.85 9.83 11.28
N THR A 380 -14.87 10.87 10.46
CA THR A 380 -13.76 11.83 10.32
C THR A 380 -13.61 12.70 11.55
N GLU A 381 -14.70 13.27 12.05
CA GLU A 381 -14.67 14.17 13.20
C GLU A 381 -14.45 13.46 14.54
N MET A 382 -14.72 12.15 14.62
CA MET A 382 -14.49 11.35 15.82
C MET A 382 -13.13 10.64 15.82
N ASN A 383 -12.43 10.64 14.70
CA ASN A 383 -11.02 10.26 14.60
C ASN A 383 -10.21 11.47 15.07
N ASP A 384 -10.04 11.58 16.39
CA ASP A 384 -9.28 12.60 17.14
C ASP A 384 -8.52 11.86 18.26
N ASP A 385 -7.56 11.04 17.83
CA ASP A 385 -6.81 10.09 18.65
C ASP A 385 -5.87 10.80 19.65
N ASP A 386 -5.39 12.00 19.33
CA ASP A 386 -4.55 12.78 20.24
C ASP A 386 -5.34 13.80 21.10
N GLY A 387 -6.62 14.01 20.78
CA GLY A 387 -7.55 14.86 21.52
C GLY A 387 -7.30 16.35 21.32
N ASP A 388 -6.65 16.76 20.23
CA ASP A 388 -6.43 18.15 19.86
C ASP A 388 -7.63 18.80 19.15
N GLY A 389 -8.63 17.99 18.78
CA GLY A 389 -9.87 18.42 18.14
C GLY A 389 -9.80 18.49 16.62
N ALA A 390 -8.74 17.98 15.99
CA ALA A 390 -8.60 17.82 14.56
C ALA A 390 -8.58 16.33 14.18
N SER A 391 -8.79 16.06 12.89
CA SER A 391 -8.78 14.68 12.40
C SER A 391 -7.36 14.15 12.16
N GLU A 392 -7.09 12.89 12.50
CA GLU A 392 -5.84 12.20 12.17
C GLU A 392 -5.77 11.73 10.72
N PHE A 393 -6.88 11.71 9.97
CA PHE A 393 -6.87 11.40 8.54
C PHE A 393 -6.04 12.41 7.73
N LYS A 394 -4.73 12.19 7.62
CA LYS A 394 -3.82 13.10 6.89
C LYS A 394 -3.93 12.95 5.37
N ALA A 395 -4.38 11.79 4.91
CA ALA A 395 -4.66 11.52 3.51
C ALA A 395 -5.98 10.75 3.35
N THR A 396 -6.71 11.07 2.29
CA THR A 396 -7.99 10.41 1.96
C THR A 396 -8.10 10.14 0.47
N LEU A 397 -8.73 9.03 0.11
CA LEU A 397 -8.93 8.63 -1.28
C LEU A 397 -10.40 8.29 -1.49
N THR A 398 -10.97 8.78 -2.58
CA THR A 398 -12.25 8.29 -3.09
C THR A 398 -12.10 7.70 -4.48
N TRP A 399 -12.54 6.45 -4.65
CA TRP A 399 -12.65 5.82 -5.95
C TRP A 399 -14.01 6.11 -6.58
N HIS A 400 -13.93 6.48 -7.85
CA HIS A 400 -15.04 6.74 -8.75
C HIS A 400 -14.82 5.98 -10.06
N SER A 401 -15.79 6.07 -10.97
CA SER A 401 -15.62 5.65 -12.36
C SER A 401 -16.51 6.54 -13.22
N TYR A 402 -16.12 6.98 -14.41
CA TYR A 402 -14.96 6.60 -15.19
C TYR A 402 -14.36 7.83 -15.85
N SER A 403 -13.10 7.74 -16.29
CA SER A 403 -12.42 8.63 -17.26
C SER A 403 -10.90 8.44 -17.28
N GLU A 404 -10.34 7.57 -16.44
CA GLU A 404 -8.89 7.39 -16.24
C GLU A 404 -8.23 8.70 -15.78
N LEU A 405 -8.75 9.27 -14.68
CA LEU A 405 -8.29 10.55 -14.13
C LEU A 405 -7.84 10.42 -12.68
N VAL A 406 -6.85 11.25 -12.32
CA VAL A 406 -6.49 11.55 -10.94
C VAL A 406 -6.85 13.00 -10.67
N LEU A 407 -7.78 13.23 -9.75
CA LEU A 407 -8.29 14.55 -9.42
C LEU A 407 -7.91 14.95 -7.99
N TRP A 408 -7.62 16.24 -7.80
CA TRP A 408 -7.40 16.85 -6.47
C TRP A 408 -8.17 18.17 -6.34
N PRO A 409 -8.34 18.68 -5.10
CA PRO A 409 -8.97 19.97 -4.84
C PRO A 409 -8.32 21.15 -5.59
N TRP A 410 -9.06 22.20 -5.94
CA TRP A 410 -10.46 22.41 -5.62
C TRP A 410 -11.38 22.01 -6.79
N GLY A 411 -12.55 21.48 -6.46
CA GLY A 411 -13.68 21.33 -7.37
C GLY A 411 -14.54 22.60 -7.48
N HIS A 412 -14.73 23.32 -6.36
CA HIS A 412 -15.69 24.43 -6.23
C HIS A 412 -15.26 25.76 -6.84
N CYS A 413 -14.08 25.86 -7.45
CA CYS A 413 -13.67 27.09 -8.13
C CYS A 413 -12.65 26.81 -9.21
N THR A 414 -12.70 27.59 -10.30
CA THR A 414 -11.73 27.50 -11.40
C THR A 414 -10.62 28.54 -11.23
N ASN A 415 -9.36 28.14 -11.44
CA ASN A 415 -8.16 28.98 -11.21
C ASN A 415 -7.99 29.42 -9.75
N CYS A 416 -8.44 28.60 -8.81
CA CYS A 416 -8.14 28.75 -7.40
C CYS A 416 -7.18 27.65 -6.99
N TYR A 417 -6.25 28.00 -6.12
CA TYR A 417 -5.18 27.11 -5.70
C TYR A 417 -5.22 27.03 -4.18
N SER A 418 -5.01 25.82 -3.67
CA SER A 418 -4.85 25.62 -2.24
C SER A 418 -3.49 26.15 -1.77
N PRO A 419 -3.29 26.39 -0.47
CA PRO A 419 -1.97 26.74 0.08
C PRO A 419 -0.89 25.70 -0.23
N ASP A 420 -1.28 24.44 -0.36
CA ASP A 420 -0.41 23.29 -0.62
C ASP A 420 -0.52 22.75 -2.06
N ASP A 421 -0.99 23.58 -3.01
CA ASP A 421 -1.26 23.16 -4.40
C ASP A 421 -0.08 22.46 -5.07
N GLU A 422 1.15 22.97 -4.89
CA GLU A 422 2.36 22.35 -5.45
C GLU A 422 2.58 20.92 -4.93
N PHE A 423 2.23 20.65 -3.67
CA PHE A 423 2.37 19.34 -3.05
C PHE A 423 1.25 18.39 -3.47
N LEU A 424 0.01 18.90 -3.58
CA LEU A 424 -1.11 18.14 -4.14
C LEU A 424 -0.84 17.70 -5.58
N VAL A 425 -0.35 18.64 -6.41
CA VAL A 425 0.04 18.36 -7.80
C VAL A 425 1.12 17.29 -7.87
N TYR A 426 2.12 17.32 -6.98
CA TYR A 426 3.18 16.30 -6.97
C TYR A 426 2.62 14.88 -6.78
N HIS A 427 1.80 14.67 -5.76
CA HIS A 427 1.23 13.34 -5.50
C HIS A 427 0.20 12.94 -6.56
N GLY A 428 -0.62 13.87 -7.04
CA GLY A 428 -1.56 13.63 -8.13
C GLY A 428 -0.87 13.19 -9.42
N VAL A 429 0.24 13.85 -9.77
CA VAL A 429 1.09 13.44 -10.91
C VAL A 429 1.72 12.09 -10.66
N LYS A 430 2.20 11.79 -9.44
CA LYS A 430 2.77 10.48 -9.10
C LYS A 430 1.76 9.34 -9.30
N MET A 431 0.54 9.48 -8.78
CA MET A 431 -0.51 8.50 -9.01
C MET A 431 -0.90 8.41 -10.49
N GLY A 432 -0.87 9.52 -11.23
CA GLY A 432 -1.06 9.53 -12.68
C GLY A 432 0.04 8.76 -13.42
N GLU A 433 1.30 8.88 -13.00
CA GLU A 433 2.42 8.10 -13.54
C GLU A 433 2.25 6.60 -13.24
N MET A 434 1.91 6.25 -11.99
CA MET A 434 1.69 4.86 -11.54
C MET A 434 0.57 4.14 -12.28
N THR A 435 -0.41 4.88 -12.82
CA THR A 435 -1.62 4.31 -13.42
C THR A 435 -1.77 4.66 -14.89
N ASP A 436 -0.92 5.51 -15.47
CA ASP A 436 -1.13 6.19 -16.75
C ASP A 436 -2.50 6.90 -16.87
N TYR A 437 -2.99 7.43 -15.75
CA TYR A 437 -4.20 8.27 -15.71
C TYR A 437 -3.83 9.73 -15.86
N ALA A 438 -4.72 10.54 -16.43
CA ALA A 438 -4.45 11.97 -16.60
C ALA A 438 -4.64 12.73 -15.26
N PRO A 439 -3.58 13.35 -14.71
CA PRO A 439 -3.67 14.13 -13.49
C PRO A 439 -4.18 15.55 -13.79
N MET A 440 -5.21 16.01 -13.07
CA MET A 440 -5.69 17.40 -13.16
C MET A 440 -6.40 17.86 -11.89
N GLN A 441 -6.51 19.17 -11.69
CA GLN A 441 -7.40 19.70 -10.65
C GLN A 441 -8.86 19.40 -11.00
N SER A 442 -9.68 19.05 -10.02
CA SER A 442 -11.09 18.65 -10.22
C SER A 442 -11.89 19.68 -11.05
N SER A 443 -11.72 20.98 -10.75
CA SER A 443 -12.42 22.05 -11.47
C SER A 443 -12.03 22.23 -12.95
N ASP A 444 -10.88 21.70 -13.39
CA ASP A 444 -10.45 21.74 -14.80
C ASP A 444 -11.28 20.76 -15.66
N LEU A 445 -11.85 19.71 -15.04
CA LEU A 445 -12.81 18.82 -15.69
C LEU A 445 -14.19 19.51 -15.78
N TYR A 446 -14.77 19.82 -14.63
CA TYR A 446 -15.93 20.72 -14.48
C TYR A 446 -16.07 21.17 -13.02
N PRO A 447 -16.63 22.36 -12.73
CA PRO A 447 -16.83 22.80 -11.35
C PRO A 447 -17.83 21.94 -10.56
N THR A 448 -17.47 21.57 -9.33
CA THR A 448 -18.28 20.79 -8.38
C THR A 448 -18.33 21.46 -7.03
N THR A 449 -19.43 21.34 -6.28
CA THR A 449 -19.54 21.93 -4.94
C THR A 449 -20.05 20.87 -3.98
N GLY A 450 -19.58 20.89 -2.73
CA GLY A 450 -19.93 19.89 -1.73
C GLY A 450 -19.46 18.48 -2.07
N ASP A 451 -18.30 18.36 -2.72
CA ASP A 451 -17.66 17.06 -2.95
C ASP A 451 -16.77 16.64 -1.78
N PHE A 452 -16.47 15.34 -1.73
CA PHE A 452 -15.72 14.69 -0.64
C PHE A 452 -14.32 15.30 -0.45
N CYS A 453 -13.60 15.55 -1.54
CA CYS A 453 -12.22 16.01 -1.45
C CYS A 453 -12.08 17.47 -1.09
N ASP A 454 -12.96 18.33 -1.58
CA ASP A 454 -13.01 19.72 -1.16
C ASP A 454 -13.31 19.82 0.36
N TRP A 455 -14.19 18.97 0.89
CA TRP A 455 -14.49 18.94 2.33
C TRP A 455 -13.33 18.43 3.18
N HIS A 456 -12.72 17.31 2.80
CA HIS A 456 -11.58 16.76 3.55
C HIS A 456 -10.36 17.69 3.55
N TYR A 457 -10.04 18.29 2.41
CA TYR A 457 -8.92 19.23 2.36
C TYR A 457 -9.27 20.57 3.04
N GLY A 458 -10.45 21.12 2.77
CA GLY A 458 -10.84 22.44 3.24
C GLY A 458 -11.18 22.53 4.72
N VAL A 459 -11.79 21.50 5.30
CA VAL A 459 -12.18 21.48 6.71
C VAL A 459 -11.13 20.77 7.57
N HIS A 460 -10.54 19.67 7.07
CA HIS A 460 -9.70 18.79 7.88
C HIS A 460 -8.21 18.80 7.50
N ASN A 461 -7.79 19.63 6.52
CA ASN A 461 -6.41 19.65 6.00
C ASN A 461 -5.90 18.27 5.54
N SER A 462 -6.81 17.39 5.11
CA SER A 462 -6.47 16.07 4.62
C SER A 462 -6.15 16.12 3.13
N TYR A 463 -5.04 15.52 2.71
CA TYR A 463 -4.67 15.43 1.30
C TYR A 463 -5.61 14.43 0.61
N CYS A 464 -6.60 14.94 -0.11
CA CYS A 464 -7.61 14.12 -0.76
C CYS A 464 -7.44 14.00 -2.28
N TYR A 465 -7.68 12.79 -2.80
CA TYR A 465 -7.71 12.51 -4.24
C TYR A 465 -8.96 11.74 -4.65
N THR A 466 -9.41 12.00 -5.88
CA THR A 466 -10.47 11.25 -6.54
C THR A 466 -9.89 10.52 -7.75
N MET A 467 -10.07 9.19 -7.79
CA MET A 467 -9.64 8.35 -8.90
C MET A 467 -10.84 7.96 -9.76
N GLU A 468 -10.87 8.36 -11.03
CA GLU A 468 -11.92 7.98 -11.98
C GLU A 468 -11.49 6.74 -12.76
N ILE A 469 -11.80 5.55 -12.24
CA ILE A 469 -11.27 4.27 -12.75
C ILE A 469 -11.90 3.87 -14.09
N GLY A 470 -11.03 3.41 -15.00
CA GLY A 470 -11.42 2.76 -16.25
C GLY A 470 -12.21 3.67 -17.20
N THR A 471 -12.91 3.03 -18.15
CA THR A 471 -13.50 3.70 -19.34
C THR A 471 -15.03 3.62 -19.41
N ALA A 472 -15.65 2.95 -18.43
CA ALA A 472 -17.09 2.75 -18.30
C ALA A 472 -17.51 2.62 -16.82
N PHE A 473 -18.78 2.88 -16.51
CA PHE A 473 -19.35 2.64 -15.18
C PHE A 473 -19.42 1.14 -14.87
N HIS A 474 -19.79 0.35 -15.88
CA HIS A 474 -19.86 -1.11 -15.84
C HIS A 474 -18.88 -1.69 -16.87
N GLN A 475 -17.68 -2.09 -16.44
CA GLN A 475 -16.69 -2.72 -17.29
C GLN A 475 -17.12 -4.14 -17.67
N HIS A 476 -16.60 -4.66 -18.78
CA HIS A 476 -16.82 -6.06 -19.09
C HIS A 476 -16.13 -6.93 -18.03
N PRO A 477 -16.70 -8.08 -17.62
CA PRO A 477 -16.09 -8.92 -16.58
C PRO A 477 -14.67 -9.41 -16.90
N ASP A 478 -14.36 -9.57 -18.19
CA ASP A 478 -13.01 -9.91 -18.67
C ASP A 478 -11.97 -8.82 -18.37
N ASP A 479 -12.41 -7.57 -18.12
CA ASP A 479 -11.56 -6.41 -17.91
C ASP A 479 -11.34 -6.08 -16.41
N ILE A 480 -12.14 -6.65 -15.51
CA ILE A 480 -12.14 -6.26 -14.09
C ILE A 480 -10.77 -6.51 -13.46
N ALA A 481 -10.19 -7.69 -13.64
CA ALA A 481 -8.93 -8.08 -13.01
C ALA A 481 -7.77 -7.16 -13.41
N HIS A 482 -7.57 -6.88 -14.69
CA HIS A 482 -6.47 -6.03 -15.14
C HIS A 482 -6.66 -4.57 -14.71
N ILE A 483 -7.89 -4.04 -14.77
CA ILE A 483 -8.17 -2.67 -14.29
C ILE A 483 -7.93 -2.61 -12.78
N ALA A 484 -8.31 -3.64 -12.02
CA ALA A 484 -8.07 -3.68 -10.59
C ALA A 484 -6.56 -3.73 -10.27
N VAL A 485 -5.78 -4.55 -10.97
CA VAL A 485 -4.31 -4.64 -10.81
C VAL A 485 -3.65 -3.30 -11.14
N ARG A 486 -4.02 -2.66 -12.26
CA ARG A 486 -3.52 -1.32 -12.65
C ARG A 486 -3.73 -0.25 -11.58
N ASN A 487 -4.73 -0.42 -10.70
CA ASN A 487 -5.06 0.55 -9.65
C ASN A 487 -4.64 0.09 -8.24
N LEU A 488 -4.06 -1.11 -8.09
CA LEU A 488 -3.73 -1.71 -6.79
C LEU A 488 -2.65 -0.94 -6.03
N GLY A 489 -1.72 -0.31 -6.73
CA GLY A 489 -0.64 0.49 -6.15
C GLY A 489 -1.10 1.77 -5.45
N VAL A 490 -2.16 2.38 -5.94
CA VAL A 490 -2.68 3.68 -5.47
C VAL A 490 -3.04 3.68 -3.97
N PRO A 491 -3.83 2.74 -3.43
CA PRO A 491 -4.11 2.70 -2.00
C PRO A 491 -2.84 2.56 -1.16
N PHE A 492 -1.86 1.75 -1.59
CA PHE A 492 -0.60 1.63 -0.86
C PHE A 492 0.22 2.93 -0.86
N TYR A 493 0.24 3.65 -1.97
CA TYR A 493 0.86 4.97 -2.03
C TYR A 493 0.15 6.00 -1.13
N MET A 494 -1.18 5.98 -1.09
CA MET A 494 -1.97 6.82 -0.17
C MET A 494 -1.64 6.53 1.29
N ILE A 495 -1.53 5.24 1.65
CA ILE A 495 -1.13 4.77 2.98
C ILE A 495 0.29 5.21 3.31
N GLU A 496 1.21 5.04 2.37
CA GLU A 496 2.60 5.45 2.52
C GLU A 496 2.69 6.94 2.82
N MET A 497 1.99 7.78 2.03
CA MET A 497 2.10 9.23 2.16
C MET A 497 1.33 9.83 3.35
N ALA A 498 0.47 9.06 4.03
CA ALA A 498 -0.35 9.55 5.12
C ALA A 498 0.44 9.97 6.38
N ASP A 499 1.72 9.60 6.52
CA ASP A 499 2.53 10.03 7.67
C ASP A 499 2.84 11.54 7.70
N ASP A 500 3.22 12.10 6.56
CA ASP A 500 3.46 13.52 6.35
C ASP A 500 3.43 13.80 4.84
N PRO A 501 2.24 13.95 4.24
CA PRO A 501 2.09 14.05 2.79
C PRO A 501 2.86 15.27 2.26
N ARG A 502 2.75 16.40 2.95
CA ARG A 502 3.49 17.62 2.61
C ARG A 502 5.00 17.38 2.56
N TYR A 503 5.57 16.78 3.61
CA TYR A 503 7.01 16.54 3.65
C TYR A 503 7.46 15.53 2.60
N ARG A 504 6.68 14.48 2.34
CA ARG A 504 6.96 13.53 1.27
C ARG A 504 6.97 14.18 -0.11
N ALA A 505 6.05 15.10 -0.39
CA ALA A 505 6.10 15.90 -1.60
C ALA A 505 7.38 16.73 -1.69
N ILE A 506 7.78 17.41 -0.60
CA ILE A 506 9.03 18.20 -0.57
C ILE A 506 10.24 17.32 -0.89
N VAL A 507 10.36 16.16 -0.24
CA VAL A 507 11.46 15.22 -0.47
C VAL A 507 11.49 14.73 -1.92
N GLY A 508 10.32 14.45 -2.49
CA GLY A 508 10.19 14.02 -3.89
C GLY A 508 10.53 15.12 -4.89
N ILE A 509 10.05 16.34 -4.68
CA ILE A 509 10.34 17.51 -5.53
C ILE A 509 11.83 17.87 -5.47
N GLU A 510 12.43 17.84 -4.28
CA GLU A 510 13.86 18.11 -4.09
C GLU A 510 14.75 16.93 -4.49
N ASN A 511 14.15 15.74 -4.72
CA ASN A 511 14.82 14.47 -5.02
C ASN A 511 15.92 14.11 -4.02
N THR A 512 15.67 14.38 -2.74
CA THR A 512 16.66 14.13 -1.67
C THR A 512 16.91 12.64 -1.50
N THR A 513 15.86 11.80 -1.59
CA THR A 513 15.96 10.33 -1.52
C THR A 513 16.88 9.75 -2.60
N GLY A 514 16.75 10.20 -3.86
CA GLY A 514 17.59 9.72 -4.97
C GLY A 514 19.07 10.14 -4.91
N SER A 515 19.45 11.05 -4.00
CA SER A 515 20.84 11.49 -3.82
C SER A 515 21.59 10.71 -2.74
N GLN A 516 20.86 10.15 -1.79
CA GLN A 516 21.37 9.43 -0.63
C GLN A 516 21.68 7.97 -1.01
N TRP A 517 22.61 7.34 -0.31
CA TRP A 517 23.00 5.97 -0.64
C TRP A 517 23.51 5.18 0.55
N LEU A 518 23.04 3.95 0.66
CA LEU A 518 23.58 2.92 1.55
C LEU A 518 24.80 2.27 0.90
N ALA A 519 25.84 1.97 1.68
CA ALA A 519 27.08 1.42 1.12
C ALA A 519 26.82 0.11 0.35
N PRO A 520 27.13 0.05 -0.96
CA PRO A 520 26.96 -1.16 -1.74
C PRO A 520 28.00 -2.20 -1.33
N PRO A 521 27.77 -3.51 -1.61
CA PRO A 521 28.65 -4.60 -1.17
C PRO A 521 30.13 -4.42 -1.53
N VAL A 522 30.41 -3.72 -2.64
CA VAL A 522 31.78 -3.43 -3.11
C VAL A 522 32.55 -2.46 -2.24
N ASP A 523 31.84 -1.58 -1.52
CA ASP A 523 32.42 -0.53 -0.68
C ASP A 523 32.44 -0.93 0.81
N VAL A 524 31.74 -2.00 1.18
CA VAL A 524 31.74 -2.52 2.55
C VAL A 524 33.08 -3.20 2.88
N SER A 525 33.81 -2.64 3.84
CA SER A 525 35.07 -3.21 4.32
C SER A 525 34.84 -4.27 5.40
N ILE A 526 34.94 -5.56 5.04
CA ILE A 526 34.78 -6.67 5.99
C ILE A 526 36.02 -6.80 6.91
N PRO A 527 35.89 -6.58 8.23
CA PRO A 527 37.02 -6.70 9.15
C PRO A 527 37.40 -8.16 9.41
N LYS A 528 38.67 -8.39 9.78
CA LYS A 528 39.21 -9.75 10.04
C LYS A 528 38.58 -10.45 11.24
N ASN A 529 38.12 -9.70 12.23
CA ASN A 529 37.35 -10.19 13.37
C ASN A 529 36.43 -9.05 13.82
N GLY A 530 35.26 -9.38 14.36
CA GLY A 530 34.30 -8.43 14.92
C GLY A 530 33.14 -8.10 13.98
N GLU A 531 32.37 -7.09 14.36
CA GLU A 531 31.15 -6.65 13.67
C GLU A 531 31.49 -6.02 12.31
N ILE A 532 30.56 -6.15 11.35
CA ILE A 532 30.75 -5.60 9.99
C ILE A 532 30.11 -4.21 9.94
N PRO A 533 30.88 -3.15 9.68
CA PRO A 533 30.34 -1.79 9.56
C PRO A 533 29.66 -1.60 8.20
N ILE A 534 28.44 -1.10 8.22
CA ILE A 534 27.72 -0.63 7.04
C ILE A 534 27.54 0.88 7.18
N ASP A 535 28.09 1.62 6.22
CA ASP A 535 28.00 3.07 6.17
C ASP A 535 26.77 3.49 5.36
N PHE A 536 26.11 4.57 5.80
CA PHE A 536 24.98 5.18 5.12
C PHE A 536 25.24 6.67 5.00
N CYS A 537 25.21 7.18 3.76
CA CYS A 537 25.42 8.59 3.45
C CYS A 537 24.08 9.32 3.30
N LEU A 538 23.80 10.23 4.23
CA LEU A 538 22.57 11.02 4.26
C LEU A 538 22.82 12.49 3.96
N ASP A 539 21.83 13.19 3.40
CA ASP A 539 21.87 14.63 3.24
C ASP A 539 21.91 15.32 4.61
N VAL A 540 22.65 16.42 4.69
CA VAL A 540 22.77 17.25 5.89
C VAL A 540 21.46 17.96 6.28
N THR A 541 20.54 18.14 5.34
CA THR A 541 19.20 18.71 5.59
C THR A 541 18.16 17.66 5.92
N PHE A 542 18.44 16.36 5.70
CA PHE A 542 17.49 15.29 5.98
C PHE A 542 17.25 15.17 7.49
N PRO A 543 16.03 15.43 7.99
CA PRO A 543 15.72 15.45 9.40
C PRO A 543 15.43 14.02 9.88
N TYR A 544 16.46 13.24 10.22
CA TYR A 544 16.29 11.85 10.68
C TYR A 544 16.17 11.73 12.21
N THR A 545 15.44 10.70 12.68
CA THR A 545 15.41 10.32 14.10
C THR A 545 16.48 9.27 14.42
N THR A 546 17.01 9.28 15.65
CA THR A 546 17.91 8.23 16.16
C THR A 546 17.18 7.10 16.88
N ASN A 547 15.84 7.13 16.94
CA ASN A 547 15.07 6.03 17.49
C ASN A 547 15.30 4.80 16.62
N MET A 548 15.76 3.70 17.22
CA MET A 548 16.12 2.48 16.49
C MET A 548 14.89 1.85 15.83
N THR A 549 13.68 2.12 16.30
CA THR A 549 12.50 1.53 15.68
C THR A 549 12.19 2.15 14.32
N TYR A 550 12.40 3.45 14.18
CA TYR A 550 12.17 4.15 12.91
C TYR A 550 13.43 4.23 12.04
N THR A 551 14.63 4.25 12.65
CA THR A 551 15.90 4.38 11.92
C THR A 551 16.86 3.26 12.29
N HIS A 552 16.96 2.25 11.43
CA HIS A 552 17.79 1.08 11.64
C HIS A 552 18.25 0.41 10.33
N LEU A 553 19.33 -0.35 10.43
CA LEU A 553 19.73 -1.29 9.42
C LEU A 553 19.01 -2.62 9.67
N MET A 554 18.24 -3.09 8.69
CA MET A 554 17.72 -4.45 8.67
C MET A 554 18.74 -5.37 8.02
N TRP A 555 19.03 -6.51 8.65
CA TRP A 555 19.90 -7.52 8.06
C TRP A 555 19.47 -8.94 8.40
N ARG A 556 19.76 -9.90 7.53
CA ARG A 556 19.58 -11.34 7.79
C ARG A 556 20.79 -12.12 7.26
N PHE A 557 21.12 -13.21 7.94
CA PHE A 557 22.25 -14.06 7.57
C PHE A 557 21.78 -15.38 6.95
N VAL A 558 22.19 -15.63 5.71
CA VAL A 558 21.78 -16.78 4.90
C VAL A 558 22.94 -17.75 4.73
N GLU A 559 22.78 -18.97 5.25
CA GLU A 559 23.74 -20.06 5.09
C GLU A 559 23.46 -20.87 3.81
N PRO A 560 24.45 -21.05 2.91
CA PRO A 560 24.26 -21.87 1.72
C PRO A 560 24.12 -23.35 2.08
N ASN A 561 22.94 -23.94 1.87
CA ASN A 561 22.67 -25.36 2.05
C ASN A 561 22.97 -26.15 0.75
N ARG A 562 22.83 -27.49 0.79
CA ARG A 562 23.00 -28.40 -0.36
C ARG A 562 21.67 -28.92 -0.94
N GLN A 563 20.53 -28.45 -0.43
CA GLN A 563 19.19 -28.68 -0.98
C GLN A 563 18.78 -27.41 -1.72
N GLN A 564 19.45 -27.14 -2.85
CA GLN A 564 18.92 -26.21 -3.83
C GLN A 564 18.02 -27.04 -4.74
N ASP A 565 16.71 -26.82 -4.67
CA ASP A 565 15.76 -27.40 -5.62
C ASP A 565 15.93 -26.71 -6.99
N ASP A 566 15.41 -27.32 -8.05
CA ASP A 566 15.51 -26.83 -9.44
C ASP A 566 14.70 -25.52 -9.68
N PHE A 567 14.15 -24.88 -8.63
CA PHE A 567 13.25 -23.71 -8.66
C PHE A 567 13.73 -22.57 -7.74
N GLY A 568 15.04 -22.44 -7.51
CA GLY A 568 15.54 -21.44 -6.58
C GLY A 568 15.31 -21.84 -5.11
N PRO A 569 15.79 -21.03 -4.14
CA PRO A 569 16.03 -21.52 -2.80
C PRO A 569 14.85 -21.26 -1.86
N THR A 570 13.92 -22.21 -1.81
CA THR A 570 12.78 -22.23 -0.88
C THR A 570 13.17 -22.27 0.62
N GLU A 571 14.42 -22.61 0.99
CA GLU A 571 14.90 -22.57 2.39
C GLU A 571 15.48 -21.20 2.82
N TRP A 572 15.61 -20.20 1.93
CA TRP A 572 16.20 -18.89 2.28
C TRP A 572 15.19 -17.92 2.91
N ILE A 573 13.91 -18.30 2.89
CA ILE A 573 12.71 -17.48 3.12
C ILE A 573 12.30 -17.39 4.61
N GLU A 574 12.73 -18.33 5.47
CA GLU A 574 12.30 -18.36 6.88
C GLU A 574 13.20 -17.58 7.86
N VAL A 575 14.31 -16.98 7.42
CA VAL A 575 15.22 -16.28 8.35
C VAL A 575 14.69 -14.86 8.59
N PRO A 576 14.20 -14.54 9.81
CA PRO A 576 13.67 -13.22 10.11
C PRO A 576 14.76 -12.16 10.05
N TRP A 577 14.38 -10.94 9.69
CA TRP A 577 15.27 -9.78 9.71
C TRP A 577 15.61 -9.38 11.15
N GLU A 578 16.89 -9.09 11.39
CA GLU A 578 17.40 -8.49 12.61
C GLU A 578 17.64 -6.98 12.40
N MET A 579 17.53 -6.18 13.45
CA MET A 579 17.75 -4.74 13.41
C MET A 579 19.08 -4.35 14.04
N SER A 580 19.72 -3.31 13.50
CA SER A 580 20.91 -2.70 14.08
C SER A 580 20.87 -1.19 13.94
N GLY A 581 20.93 -0.48 15.07
CA GLY A 581 20.80 0.98 15.09
C GLY A 581 21.98 1.71 14.45
N PHE A 582 21.68 2.83 13.80
CA PHE A 582 22.67 3.72 13.21
C PHE A 582 23.30 4.66 14.25
N GLN A 583 24.60 4.91 14.11
CA GLN A 583 25.35 5.88 14.91
C GLN A 583 26.01 6.92 14.00
N ALA A 584 25.84 8.20 14.33
CA ALA A 584 26.47 9.28 13.59
C ALA A 584 27.98 9.34 13.91
N LEU A 585 28.82 9.20 12.88
CA LEU A 585 30.28 9.22 13.03
C LEU A 585 30.87 10.65 13.01
N GLY A 586 30.07 11.65 12.64
CA GLY A 586 30.51 13.04 12.49
C GLY A 586 31.49 13.28 11.33
N SER A 587 31.65 12.29 10.45
CA SER A 587 32.40 12.38 9.19
C SER A 587 31.47 12.75 8.03
N SER A 588 32.00 13.51 7.07
CA SER A 588 31.29 13.85 5.84
C SER A 588 31.49 12.79 4.76
N CYS A 589 30.46 12.53 3.97
CA CYS A 589 30.51 11.75 2.72
C CYS A 589 30.11 12.62 1.53
N VAL A 590 30.17 12.06 0.32
CA VAL A 590 29.72 12.72 -0.91
C VAL A 590 28.48 11.98 -1.39
N LEU A 591 27.39 12.73 -1.58
CA LEU A 591 26.13 12.21 -2.12
C LEU A 591 26.25 11.92 -3.62
N LEU A 592 25.27 11.22 -4.21
CA LEU A 592 25.28 10.85 -5.64
C LEU A 592 25.27 12.07 -6.56
N ASP A 593 24.69 13.19 -6.12
CA ASP A 593 24.66 14.47 -6.82
C ASP A 593 25.97 15.29 -6.67
N GLY A 594 26.91 14.81 -5.84
CA GLY A 594 28.19 15.46 -5.55
C GLY A 594 28.16 16.48 -4.40
N SER A 595 27.03 16.66 -3.73
CA SER A 595 26.92 17.48 -2.52
C SER A 595 27.50 16.76 -1.28
N ASN A 596 27.56 17.46 -0.14
CA ASN A 596 28.15 16.90 1.07
C ASN A 596 27.06 16.26 1.94
N GLY A 597 27.25 15.00 2.32
CA GLY A 597 26.40 14.29 3.27
C GLY A 597 27.07 14.02 4.62
N THR A 598 26.30 13.46 5.54
CA THR A 598 26.75 12.96 6.85
C THR A 598 26.75 11.43 6.86
N VAL A 599 27.80 10.83 7.42
CA VAL A 599 27.88 9.37 7.56
C VAL A 599 27.22 8.91 8.85
N LEU A 600 26.22 8.03 8.68
CA LEU A 600 25.72 7.14 9.71
C LEU A 600 26.36 5.76 9.53
N GLN A 601 26.60 5.04 10.62
CA GLN A 601 27.14 3.69 10.56
C GLN A 601 26.35 2.74 11.46
N ALA A 602 25.95 1.60 10.92
CA ALA A 602 25.40 0.48 11.67
C ALA A 602 26.41 -0.68 11.69
N GLN A 603 26.31 -1.54 12.70
CA GLN A 603 27.23 -2.67 12.89
C GLN A 603 26.45 -3.98 12.87
N ILE A 604 26.82 -4.89 11.99
CA ILE A 604 26.19 -6.21 11.87
C ILE A 604 26.95 -7.23 12.76
N PRO A 605 26.31 -7.80 13.81
CA PRO A 605 26.95 -8.70 14.76
C PRO A 605 26.99 -10.17 14.32
N VAL A 606 27.54 -10.46 13.13
CA VAL A 606 27.68 -11.85 12.65
C VAL A 606 28.95 -12.52 13.20
N PRO A 607 28.88 -13.76 13.75
CA PRO A 607 30.05 -14.47 14.26
C PRO A 607 31.17 -14.66 13.23
N ASP A 608 32.43 -14.60 13.68
CA ASP A 608 33.60 -14.75 12.80
C ASP A 608 33.69 -16.15 12.15
N SER A 609 33.02 -17.17 12.71
CA SER A 609 33.00 -18.54 12.18
C SER A 609 31.98 -18.77 11.06
N SER A 610 31.06 -17.83 10.86
CA SER A 610 29.96 -17.97 9.91
C SER A 610 30.42 -17.70 8.48
N VAL A 611 29.87 -18.46 7.52
CA VAL A 611 30.16 -18.36 6.09
C VAL A 611 28.84 -18.40 5.34
N GLY A 612 28.58 -17.40 4.50
CA GLY A 612 27.32 -17.28 3.81
C GLY A 612 27.14 -15.92 3.17
N LYS A 613 25.89 -15.52 3.00
CA LYS A 613 25.48 -14.22 2.46
C LYS A 613 24.76 -13.43 3.54
N ILE A 614 24.99 -12.13 3.60
CA ILE A 614 24.22 -11.19 4.42
C ILE A 614 23.36 -10.39 3.47
N HIS A 615 22.05 -10.39 3.71
CA HIS A 615 21.15 -9.47 3.03
C HIS A 615 20.95 -8.28 3.96
N TYR A 616 21.04 -7.06 3.45
CA TYR A 616 20.89 -5.86 4.27
C TYR A 616 20.23 -4.71 3.51
N LYS A 617 19.40 -3.96 4.23
CA LYS A 617 18.75 -2.73 3.79
C LYS A 617 18.65 -1.75 4.95
N ALA A 618 18.46 -0.47 4.66
CA ALA A 618 18.29 0.56 5.68
C ALA A 618 16.85 1.08 5.66
N MET A 619 16.29 1.25 6.85
CA MET A 619 15.01 1.92 7.08
C MET A 619 15.30 3.23 7.81
N LEU A 620 14.72 4.32 7.33
CA LEU A 620 14.96 5.66 7.84
C LEU A 620 13.62 6.32 8.16
N GLY A 621 13.52 6.86 9.37
CA GLY A 621 12.40 7.69 9.80
C GLY A 621 12.84 9.12 10.06
N THR A 622 11.91 10.04 9.88
CA THR A 622 12.17 11.46 10.09
C THR A 622 11.81 11.91 11.50
N THR A 623 12.27 13.10 11.91
CA THR A 623 11.84 13.71 13.17
C THR A 623 10.38 14.17 13.15
N ASN A 624 9.77 14.26 11.97
CA ASN A 624 8.40 14.71 11.79
C ASN A 624 7.40 13.55 11.74
N GLY A 625 7.86 12.30 11.85
CA GLY A 625 7.00 11.11 11.82
C GLY A 625 7.03 10.35 10.49
N ALA A 626 7.51 10.95 9.40
CA ALA A 626 7.55 10.28 8.11
C ALA A 626 8.46 9.02 8.13
N PHE A 627 7.88 7.87 7.85
CA PHE A 627 8.46 6.53 7.86
C PHE A 627 7.51 5.53 7.13
N PRO A 628 8.02 4.54 6.38
CA PRO A 628 9.44 4.23 6.14
C PRO A 628 10.02 4.91 4.89
N PHE A 629 11.31 5.26 4.93
CA PHE A 629 12.15 5.45 3.73
C PHE A 629 13.16 4.29 3.67
N SER A 630 13.13 3.48 2.60
CA SER A 630 14.00 2.31 2.43
C SER A 630 15.17 2.56 1.46
N TYR A 631 16.30 1.92 1.73
CA TYR A 631 17.50 1.95 0.87
C TYR A 631 18.17 0.57 0.80
N PRO A 632 18.61 0.08 -0.37
CA PRO A 632 18.55 0.72 -1.70
C PRO A 632 17.11 0.96 -2.19
N THR A 633 16.94 1.88 -3.13
CA THR A 633 15.63 2.12 -3.76
C THR A 633 15.40 1.10 -4.89
N LEU A 634 14.16 0.85 -5.29
CA LEU A 634 13.84 -0.08 -6.39
C LEU A 634 14.52 0.31 -7.72
N ASN A 635 14.69 1.62 -7.94
CA ASN A 635 15.47 2.15 -9.08
C ASN A 635 16.95 1.68 -9.10
N ASP A 636 17.50 1.22 -7.97
CA ASP A 636 18.87 0.74 -7.85
C ASP A 636 18.97 -0.80 -8.00
N GLY A 637 17.86 -1.48 -8.28
CA GLY A 637 17.70 -2.94 -8.33
C GLY A 637 16.90 -3.46 -7.12
N PRO A 638 17.10 -4.73 -6.70
CA PRO A 638 16.32 -5.30 -5.60
C PRO A 638 16.47 -4.48 -4.32
N ASN A 639 15.39 -4.36 -3.53
CA ASN A 639 15.26 -3.51 -2.33
C ASN A 639 16.18 -3.92 -1.14
N TYR A 640 17.23 -4.71 -1.39
CA TYR A 640 18.27 -5.06 -0.44
C TYR A 640 19.59 -5.40 -1.15
N TYR A 641 20.70 -5.23 -0.45
CA TYR A 641 22.01 -5.63 -0.93
C TYR A 641 22.43 -7.01 -0.44
N GLU A 642 23.12 -7.76 -1.31
CA GLU A 642 23.71 -9.05 -0.97
C GLU A 642 25.23 -8.95 -0.76
N LEU A 643 25.69 -9.24 0.47
CA LEU A 643 27.10 -9.26 0.85
C LEU A 643 27.58 -10.68 1.17
N SER A 644 28.47 -11.23 0.34
CA SER A 644 29.12 -12.52 0.61
C SER A 644 30.18 -12.41 1.72
N ILE A 645 30.04 -13.19 2.78
CA ILE A 645 31.02 -13.24 3.88
C ILE A 645 31.88 -14.51 3.88
N PRO A 646 33.23 -14.37 3.84
CA PRO A 646 34.12 -15.51 3.97
C PRO A 646 34.29 -15.94 5.44
N TYR A 647 34.86 -17.12 5.67
CA TYR A 647 35.26 -17.55 7.01
C TYR A 647 36.34 -16.62 7.60
N ARG A 648 36.07 -15.99 8.74
CA ARG A 648 36.94 -14.97 9.36
C ARG A 648 37.70 -15.47 10.59
N ALA A 649 37.19 -16.49 11.27
CA ALA A 649 37.76 -16.99 12.50
C ALA A 649 39.20 -17.50 12.31
N SER A 650 40.06 -17.23 13.30
CA SER A 650 41.45 -17.67 13.23
C SER A 650 41.56 -19.19 13.15
N PHE A 651 42.34 -19.71 12.18
CA PHE A 651 42.63 -21.15 12.04
C PHE A 651 43.51 -21.67 13.17
N GLY A 652 42.95 -21.86 14.36
CA GLY A 652 43.58 -22.53 15.48
C GLY A 652 44.84 -21.85 16.04
N ASN A 653 45.17 -22.18 17.29
CA ASN A 653 46.40 -21.69 17.91
C ASN A 653 47.62 -22.32 17.22
N ASN A 654 48.58 -21.51 16.75
CA ASN A 654 49.87 -21.97 16.19
C ASN A 654 50.55 -23.05 17.05
N VAL A 655 50.44 -22.95 18.38
CA VAL A 655 50.98 -23.95 19.32
C VAL A 655 50.26 -25.29 19.18
N MET A 656 48.92 -25.28 19.05
CA MET A 656 48.14 -26.50 18.89
C MET A 656 48.32 -27.11 17.49
N ALA A 657 48.47 -26.29 16.46
CA ALA A 657 48.83 -26.76 15.12
C ALA A 657 50.21 -27.46 15.11
N ILE A 658 51.22 -26.87 15.79
CA ILE A 658 52.54 -27.48 15.95
C ILE A 658 52.47 -28.76 16.80
N LEU A 659 51.69 -28.77 17.88
CA LEU A 659 51.47 -29.97 18.71
C LEU A 659 50.82 -31.09 17.92
N MET A 660 49.79 -30.79 17.13
CA MET A 660 49.13 -31.77 16.26
C MET A 660 50.09 -32.29 15.18
N PHE A 661 50.87 -31.41 14.55
CA PHE A 661 51.90 -31.81 13.60
C PHE A 661 52.96 -32.73 14.26
N CYS A 662 53.46 -32.36 15.44
CA CYS A 662 54.40 -33.18 16.20
C CYS A 662 53.82 -34.53 16.60
N LEU A 663 52.53 -34.58 16.99
CA LEU A 663 51.82 -35.81 17.33
C LEU A 663 51.68 -36.72 16.09
N ILE A 664 51.28 -36.18 14.95
CA ILE A 664 51.16 -36.93 13.69
C ILE A 664 52.54 -37.40 13.22
N ALA A 665 53.56 -36.55 13.27
CA ALA A 665 54.91 -36.92 12.91
C ALA A 665 55.45 -38.05 13.83
N THR A 666 55.21 -37.99 15.13
CA THR A 666 55.65 -39.07 16.04
C THR A 666 54.85 -40.35 15.89
N MET A 667 53.52 -40.28 15.81
CA MET A 667 52.69 -41.48 15.75
C MET A 667 52.71 -42.13 14.36
N VAL A 668 52.56 -41.35 13.29
CA VAL A 668 52.49 -41.88 11.92
C VAL A 668 53.88 -42.13 11.36
N TRP A 669 54.77 -41.13 11.39
CA TRP A 669 56.10 -41.28 10.78
C TRP A 669 57.05 -42.02 11.71
N GLY A 670 56.97 -41.80 13.02
CA GLY A 670 57.69 -42.60 14.01
C GLY A 670 57.16 -44.04 14.07
N GLY A 671 55.86 -44.27 13.95
CA GLY A 671 55.26 -45.60 13.83
C GLY A 671 55.66 -46.32 12.54
N LEU A 672 55.65 -45.63 11.39
CA LEU A 672 56.13 -46.15 10.11
C LEU A 672 57.63 -46.44 10.15
N GLY A 673 58.42 -45.56 10.75
CA GLY A 673 59.85 -45.75 10.94
C GLY A 673 60.17 -46.94 11.86
N TYR A 674 59.40 -47.12 12.93
CA TYR A 674 59.54 -48.27 13.82
C TYR A 674 59.15 -49.59 13.15
N THR A 675 58.03 -49.61 12.42
CA THR A 675 57.59 -50.79 11.67
C THR A 675 58.56 -51.15 10.54
N LEU A 676 59.07 -50.16 9.79
CA LEU A 676 60.13 -50.39 8.81
C LEU A 676 61.41 -50.92 9.47
N LYS A 677 61.84 -50.35 10.59
CA LYS A 677 63.00 -50.84 11.34
C LYS A 677 62.82 -52.28 11.79
N GLU A 678 61.65 -52.65 12.29
CA GLU A 678 61.38 -54.01 12.75
C GLU A 678 61.21 -54.99 11.58
N MET A 679 60.73 -54.55 10.41
CA MET A 679 60.71 -55.35 9.18
C MET A 679 62.10 -55.64 8.60
N PHE A 680 63.09 -54.77 8.84
CA PHE A 680 64.48 -54.93 8.36
C PHE A 680 65.47 -55.36 9.46
N ASN A 681 64.97 -55.86 10.59
CA ASN A 681 65.79 -56.32 11.70
C ASN A 681 66.19 -57.79 11.48
N ASP A 682 67.40 -58.03 10.99
CA ASP A 682 67.91 -59.36 10.58
C ASP A 682 68.09 -60.37 11.74
N ASP A 683 67.91 -59.95 12.99
CA ASP A 683 68.12 -60.76 14.20
C ASP A 683 66.82 -61.34 14.82
N ARG A 684 65.67 -61.25 14.13
CA ARG A 684 64.40 -61.84 14.61
C ARG A 684 63.74 -62.73 13.56
N ASP A 685 63.45 -63.97 13.97
CA ASP A 685 62.60 -64.91 13.23
C ASP A 685 61.27 -64.25 12.84
N VAL A 686 60.91 -64.32 11.55
CA VAL A 686 59.62 -63.86 11.03
C VAL A 686 58.49 -64.53 11.82
N LEU A 687 57.74 -63.73 12.57
CA LEU A 687 56.55 -64.14 13.30
C LEU A 687 55.49 -64.61 12.29
N GLY A 688 55.33 -65.94 12.15
CA GLY A 688 54.32 -66.55 11.28
C GLY A 688 54.78 -67.76 10.45
N LEU A 689 56.08 -68.12 10.46
CA LEU A 689 56.56 -69.30 9.72
C LEU A 689 56.32 -70.61 10.48
N PRO A 690 55.69 -71.64 9.87
CA PRO A 690 55.51 -72.97 10.48
C PRO A 690 56.84 -73.64 10.83
N ALA A 691 56.88 -74.39 11.93
CA ALA A 691 58.08 -74.99 12.52
C ALA A 691 58.84 -75.98 11.61
N GLU A 692 58.29 -76.38 10.47
CA GLU A 692 58.88 -77.38 9.57
C GLU A 692 59.94 -76.83 8.61
N MET A 693 60.14 -75.50 8.52
CA MET A 693 61.20 -74.90 7.69
C MET A 693 62.45 -74.46 8.48
N ARG A 694 62.62 -74.91 9.73
CA ARG A 694 63.74 -74.49 10.59
C ARG A 694 64.98 -75.37 10.58
N THR A 695 65.05 -76.43 9.76
CA THR A 695 66.24 -77.30 9.70
C THR A 695 66.59 -77.75 8.27
N LYS A 696 67.51 -77.00 7.64
CA LYS A 696 68.56 -77.52 6.72
C LYS A 696 69.43 -76.37 6.20
N ARG A 697 70.52 -76.09 6.90
CA ARG A 697 71.73 -75.51 6.32
C ARG A 697 72.89 -76.38 6.77
N ASP A 698 73.29 -77.27 5.88
CA ASP A 698 74.63 -77.89 5.79
C ASP A 698 74.67 -78.64 4.44
N VAL A 699 75.04 -77.92 3.38
CA VAL A 699 76.12 -78.17 2.41
C VAL A 699 76.25 -76.92 1.53
#